data_AF-A0A819TPN0-F1
#
_entry.id   AF-A0A819TPN0-F1
#
_cell.length_a   1.000
_cell.length_b   1.000
_cell.length_c   1.000
_cell.angle_alpha   90.00
_cell.angle_beta   90.00
_cell.angle_gamma   90.00
#
_symmetry.space_group_name_H-M   'P 1'
#
loop_
_entity.id
_entity.type
_entity.pdbx_description
1 polymer ?
#
loop_
_entity_poly.entity_id
_entity_poly.type
_entity_poly.pdbx_seq_one_letter_code
_entity_poly.pdbx_strand_id
1 'polypeptide(L)'
;MGKTTSKIIGPPSFDYTKSEKISIGGRRKNVPIYTTTIPDRTEKVTPLSDEKFPRLVENTILVWLDSSLDKPTESTKSLVNQFFRVTDVVQTFHNVDQCFDFMNSIQYEKIFFIVSGSLGRQISPRIEDLDQVHSSYLFCGNKASHEEWTKQYNKIKGIHTKIKELCDAVKKDIRFYDRSLTPISILPVSSTIEINDSNKEFIYLQMVKSLLINVEYDKIFRQEFIDYSRKFYLNNESQLNIINTFDESYSLHSPIWWYTRKCFIYSMLRKAFYRQDFELIYRLGFFIRDLHRDIRKSHAQAHSHQHRAIIIYRATSMTNNEFERVEKSKGCLLSFNDFLTTTLERNMALKFVNSVHRDSNSRGIIYKITIDPVSTSIPFIALNNLSYLSSNDGDILLSMNTIFRIDNIEKLHDYLYEINLYPATKKDEEIKNLVECIQDSVDGPSGWYRLGKLLMDMKKYDIAINVYKYISTQIDGNQHEERAFLQHELGYAFDLKDNLLMSISHYKQAIEIYLTYLPPIHPTLLSTYVNLASVFERKEDFNGALQQYQNAVKIDKSDDPNIISQYNNIGRILQRQKNYPEAQKNYEKAIEILLKDFSSMHPVLADTYYNIAGMYYSMKLYSKALTYYEKTREMEEKSLILYHPKLESTYFNIATTYEGLGDNNNAIKYATKAVEVARLVFGDDHLETKENLKYLEELQEKDKIVKL
;
A
#
# COMPACT_ATOMS: atom_id res chain seq x y z
N MET A 1 -41.38 -41.62 -30.88
CA MET A 1 -39.95 -41.67 -30.48
C MET A 1 -39.34 -40.31 -30.73
N GLY A 2 -38.83 -39.67 -29.67
CA GLY A 2 -38.25 -38.34 -29.70
C GLY A 2 -38.17 -37.81 -28.27
N LYS A 3 -37.11 -38.18 -27.54
CA LYS A 3 -36.86 -37.73 -26.16
C LYS A 3 -36.42 -36.27 -26.19
N THR A 4 -37.25 -35.35 -25.72
CA THR A 4 -36.83 -34.00 -25.34
C THR A 4 -36.35 -34.03 -23.89
N THR A 5 -35.03 -34.03 -23.72
CA THR A 5 -34.37 -33.84 -22.43
C THR A 5 -34.50 -32.37 -22.00
N SER A 6 -35.40 -32.08 -21.06
CA SER A 6 -35.41 -30.79 -20.35
C SER A 6 -34.17 -30.72 -19.45
N LYS A 7 -33.23 -29.83 -19.78
CA LYS A 7 -32.15 -29.43 -18.86
C LYS A 7 -32.80 -28.68 -17.70
N ILE A 8 -32.92 -29.35 -16.55
CA ILE A 8 -33.30 -28.74 -15.28
C ILE A 8 -32.06 -28.01 -14.76
N ILE A 9 -32.08 -26.69 -14.83
CA ILE A 9 -31.09 -25.81 -14.22
C ILE A 9 -31.34 -25.88 -12.71
N GLY A 10 -30.37 -26.40 -11.95
CA GLY A 10 -30.38 -26.31 -10.49
C GLY A 10 -30.23 -24.85 -10.04
N PRO A 11 -30.66 -24.49 -8.84
CA PRO A 11 -30.52 -23.11 -8.37
C PRO A 11 -29.04 -22.75 -8.30
N PRO A 12 -28.63 -21.54 -8.69
CA PRO A 12 -27.28 -21.06 -8.42
C PRO A 12 -27.10 -20.98 -6.89
N SER A 13 -26.12 -21.70 -6.35
CA SER A 13 -25.65 -21.44 -5.00
C SER A 13 -24.92 -20.10 -5.02
N PHE A 14 -25.53 -19.06 -4.46
CA PHE A 14 -24.88 -17.76 -4.29
C PHE A 14 -23.62 -17.93 -3.42
N ASP A 15 -22.48 -17.64 -4.03
CA ASP A 15 -21.17 -17.61 -3.40
C ASP A 15 -20.85 -16.13 -3.12
N TYR A 16 -20.96 -15.74 -1.85
CA TYR A 16 -20.78 -14.35 -1.38
C TYR A 16 -19.32 -13.85 -1.45
N THR A 17 -18.45 -14.48 -2.26
CA THR A 17 -17.02 -14.15 -2.34
C THR A 17 -16.54 -13.68 -3.71
N LYS A 18 -17.41 -13.57 -4.72
CA LYS A 18 -16.99 -13.06 -6.05
C LYS A 18 -16.97 -11.54 -6.11
N SER A 19 -15.83 -10.96 -5.75
CA SER A 19 -15.38 -9.69 -6.33
C SER A 19 -14.95 -9.92 -7.78
N GLU A 20 -15.27 -8.95 -8.64
CA GLU A 20 -15.19 -8.99 -10.10
C GLU A 20 -13.80 -9.38 -10.63
N LYS A 21 -13.76 -10.35 -11.56
CA LYS A 21 -12.65 -10.54 -12.51
C LYS A 21 -13.08 -10.04 -13.88
N ILE A 22 -12.54 -8.89 -14.27
CA ILE A 22 -12.52 -8.45 -15.68
C ILE A 22 -11.55 -9.39 -16.43
N SER A 23 -12.08 -10.20 -17.35
CA SER A 23 -11.27 -11.07 -18.20
C SER A 23 -10.71 -10.29 -19.39
N ILE A 24 -9.38 -10.21 -19.51
CA ILE A 24 -8.70 -9.90 -20.77
C ILE A 24 -8.24 -11.23 -21.38
N GLY A 25 -8.77 -11.55 -22.55
CA GLY A 25 -8.49 -12.78 -23.27
C GLY A 25 -7.07 -12.83 -23.85
N GLY A 26 -6.47 -14.02 -23.82
CA GLY A 26 -5.19 -14.30 -24.47
C GLY A 26 -4.87 -15.78 -24.50
N ARG A 27 -5.29 -16.47 -25.58
CA ARG A 27 -4.95 -17.88 -25.87
C ARG A 27 -3.43 -18.11 -25.84
N ARG A 28 -2.95 -19.12 -25.09
CA ARG A 28 -1.73 -19.86 -25.43
C ARG A 28 -1.93 -21.36 -25.25
N LYS A 29 -1.44 -22.10 -26.25
CA LYS A 29 -1.66 -23.52 -26.53
C LYS A 29 -0.79 -24.43 -25.64
N ASN A 30 -1.34 -25.60 -25.32
CA ASN A 30 -0.69 -26.76 -24.71
C ASN A 30 0.56 -27.24 -25.47
N VAL A 31 1.62 -27.61 -24.74
CA VAL A 31 2.69 -28.57 -25.12
C VAL A 31 3.19 -29.26 -23.82
N PRO A 32 3.55 -30.57 -23.80
CA PRO A 32 3.33 -31.44 -22.65
C PRO A 32 4.49 -31.57 -21.65
N ILE A 33 4.12 -32.15 -20.52
CA ILE A 33 4.86 -32.49 -19.30
C ILE A 33 5.95 -33.54 -19.59
N TYR A 34 7.16 -33.30 -19.08
CA TYR A 34 8.10 -34.36 -18.72
C TYR A 34 8.48 -34.21 -17.23
N THR A 35 8.22 -35.29 -16.50
CA THR A 35 8.55 -35.51 -15.10
C THR A 35 10.02 -35.82 -14.90
N THR A 36 10.68 -35.13 -13.97
CA THR A 36 11.83 -35.68 -13.25
C THR A 36 11.92 -35.07 -11.85
N THR A 37 11.75 -35.93 -10.85
CA THR A 37 12.03 -35.72 -9.43
C THR A 37 13.52 -35.48 -9.16
N ILE A 38 13.87 -34.55 -8.25
CA ILE A 38 15.03 -34.53 -7.32
C ILE A 38 14.96 -33.25 -6.45
N PRO A 39 15.50 -33.23 -5.21
CA PRO A 39 14.88 -32.61 -4.04
C PRO A 39 15.43 -31.25 -3.60
N ASP A 40 14.62 -30.60 -2.77
CA ASP A 40 14.88 -29.64 -1.67
C ASP A 40 16.32 -29.09 -1.51
N ARG A 41 16.50 -27.80 -1.82
CA ARG A 41 17.40 -26.85 -1.12
C ARG A 41 17.33 -25.44 -1.73
N THR A 42 17.23 -24.46 -0.83
CA THR A 42 17.28 -22.99 -1.02
C THR A 42 16.02 -22.35 -1.59
N GLU A 43 15.17 -21.88 -0.67
CA GLU A 43 14.25 -20.77 -0.92
C GLU A 43 15.05 -19.52 -1.31
N LYS A 44 15.37 -19.40 -2.59
CA LYS A 44 15.70 -18.11 -3.18
C LYS A 44 14.40 -17.32 -3.23
N VAL A 45 14.36 -16.25 -2.46
CA VAL A 45 13.41 -15.14 -2.61
C VAL A 45 13.19 -14.90 -4.11
N THR A 46 12.01 -15.26 -4.59
CA THR A 46 11.57 -14.91 -5.93
C THR A 46 11.56 -13.38 -6.01
N PRO A 47 12.25 -12.75 -6.99
CA PRO A 47 12.12 -11.32 -7.17
C PRO A 47 10.66 -11.03 -7.53
N LEU A 48 9.99 -10.26 -6.69
CA LEU A 48 8.72 -9.63 -7.02
C LEU A 48 8.91 -8.82 -8.31
N SER A 49 7.98 -9.04 -9.24
CA SER A 49 7.70 -8.32 -10.49
C SER A 49 8.44 -8.76 -11.76
N ASP A 50 7.64 -9.32 -12.68
CA ASP A 50 7.76 -9.19 -14.15
C ASP A 50 7.58 -7.70 -14.57
N GLU A 51 8.26 -6.77 -13.91
CA GLU A 51 8.24 -5.37 -14.33
C GLU A 51 9.22 -5.18 -15.49
N LYS A 52 8.70 -4.70 -16.62
CA LYS A 52 9.45 -4.42 -17.84
C LYS A 52 10.59 -3.39 -17.64
N PHE A 53 10.59 -2.67 -16.51
CA PHE A 53 11.56 -1.64 -16.13
C PHE A 53 11.85 -1.67 -14.62
N PRO A 54 13.09 -1.39 -14.17
CA PRO A 54 13.45 -1.46 -12.76
C PRO A 54 12.80 -0.33 -11.94
N ARG A 55 12.26 -0.69 -10.76
CA ARG A 55 11.82 0.26 -9.73
C ARG A 55 12.95 1.19 -9.34
N LEU A 56 12.78 2.49 -9.58
CA LEU A 56 13.80 3.52 -9.29
C LEU A 56 13.95 3.73 -7.77
N VAL A 57 15.11 4.17 -7.30
CA VAL A 57 15.34 4.52 -5.88
C VAL A 57 15.63 6.01 -5.64
N GLU A 58 15.64 6.82 -6.70
CA GLU A 58 15.75 8.29 -6.64
C GLU A 58 14.48 8.99 -7.13
N ASN A 59 14.31 10.27 -6.80
CA ASN A 59 13.19 11.10 -7.26
C ASN A 59 13.41 11.67 -8.67
N THR A 60 14.62 11.52 -9.20
CA THR A 60 15.06 12.06 -10.47
C THR A 60 15.72 10.98 -11.32
N ILE A 61 15.65 11.13 -12.63
CA ILE A 61 16.33 10.27 -13.59
C ILE A 61 16.88 11.11 -14.73
N LEU A 62 18.11 10.83 -15.14
CA LEU A 62 18.67 11.41 -16.35
C LEU A 62 18.45 10.44 -17.51
N VAL A 63 17.70 10.88 -18.51
CA VAL A 63 17.48 10.12 -19.75
C VAL A 63 18.27 10.77 -20.86
N TRP A 64 19.09 10.01 -21.57
CA TRP A 64 19.87 10.48 -22.71
C TRP A 64 19.46 9.74 -23.99
N LEU A 65 18.92 10.49 -24.96
CA LEU A 65 18.56 10.01 -26.28
C LEU A 65 19.54 10.55 -27.32
N ASP A 66 20.27 9.64 -27.98
CA ASP A 66 21.18 9.99 -29.06
C ASP A 66 21.24 8.87 -30.10
N SER A 67 21.05 9.24 -31.37
CA SER A 67 21.20 8.36 -32.53
C SER A 67 22.54 7.63 -32.60
N SER A 68 23.62 8.19 -32.02
CA SER A 68 24.94 7.56 -32.04
C SER A 68 25.08 6.38 -31.07
N LEU A 69 24.09 6.15 -30.19
CA LEU A 69 24.14 5.11 -29.16
C LEU A 69 23.87 3.68 -29.68
N ASP A 70 23.52 3.53 -30.96
CA ASP A 70 23.30 2.23 -31.63
C ASP A 70 24.57 1.35 -31.65
N LYS A 71 25.77 1.97 -31.58
CA LYS A 71 27.07 1.29 -31.47
C LYS A 71 27.93 1.93 -30.37
N PRO A 72 27.81 1.48 -29.10
CA PRO A 72 28.50 2.13 -27.99
C PRO A 72 30.03 1.97 -28.09
N THR A 73 30.72 3.08 -28.29
CA THR A 73 32.20 3.20 -28.28
C THR A 73 32.74 3.39 -26.86
N GLU A 74 34.07 3.27 -26.66
CA GLU A 74 34.71 3.66 -25.38
C GLU A 74 34.45 5.14 -25.03
N SER A 75 34.41 6.02 -26.03
CA SER A 75 34.04 7.43 -25.83
C SER A 75 32.62 7.60 -25.31
N THR A 76 31.69 6.78 -25.77
CA THR A 76 30.29 6.77 -25.29
C THR A 76 30.22 6.30 -23.83
N LYS A 77 30.92 5.21 -23.48
CA LYS A 77 31.00 4.73 -22.09
C LYS A 77 31.59 5.80 -21.16
N SER A 78 32.63 6.50 -21.62
CA SER A 78 33.24 7.61 -20.88
C SER A 78 32.26 8.78 -20.66
N LEU A 79 31.42 9.11 -21.65
CA LEU A 79 30.37 10.12 -21.50
C LEU A 79 29.30 9.71 -20.49
N VAL A 80 28.81 8.46 -20.55
CA VAL A 80 27.87 7.93 -19.56
C VAL A 80 28.45 7.98 -18.15
N ASN A 81 29.74 7.63 -17.98
CA ASN A 81 30.43 7.75 -16.69
C ASN A 81 30.52 9.20 -16.19
N GLN A 82 30.58 10.20 -17.09
CA GLN A 82 30.50 11.60 -16.70
C GLN A 82 29.08 11.99 -16.24
N PHE A 83 28.04 11.43 -16.84
CA PHE A 83 26.67 11.61 -16.39
C PHE A 83 26.41 10.95 -15.02
N PHE A 84 27.02 9.80 -14.72
CA PHE A 84 26.95 9.21 -13.37
C PHE A 84 27.62 10.07 -12.28
N ARG A 85 28.44 11.08 -12.64
CA ARG A 85 28.95 12.07 -11.67
C ARG A 85 27.92 13.16 -11.34
N VAL A 86 26.90 13.30 -12.19
CA VAL A 86 25.80 14.25 -12.06
C VAL A 86 24.70 13.65 -11.19
N THR A 87 24.17 12.49 -11.58
CA THR A 87 23.06 11.78 -10.91
C THR A 87 23.34 10.28 -10.85
N ASP A 88 22.71 9.55 -9.93
CA ASP A 88 23.05 8.14 -9.74
C ASP A 88 22.25 7.19 -10.65
N VAL A 89 21.15 7.69 -11.24
CA VAL A 89 20.33 6.97 -12.23
C VAL A 89 20.43 7.62 -13.61
N VAL A 90 21.06 6.92 -14.55
CA VAL A 90 21.19 7.33 -15.96
C VAL A 90 20.65 6.22 -16.85
N GLN A 91 19.73 6.58 -17.76
CA GLN A 91 19.19 5.67 -18.77
C GLN A 91 19.49 6.21 -20.16
N THR A 92 19.99 5.36 -21.05
CA THR A 92 20.37 5.75 -22.42
C THR A 92 19.51 5.04 -23.45
N PHE A 93 19.21 5.74 -24.55
CA PHE A 93 18.40 5.21 -25.66
C PHE A 93 18.96 5.66 -27.01
N HIS A 94 18.93 4.77 -28.00
CA HIS A 94 19.17 5.09 -29.40
C HIS A 94 17.88 5.16 -30.22
N ASN A 95 16.85 4.41 -29.80
CA ASN A 95 15.54 4.36 -30.44
C ASN A 95 14.57 5.33 -29.76
N VAL A 96 13.92 6.18 -30.55
CA VAL A 96 12.99 7.21 -30.06
C VAL A 96 11.78 6.57 -29.40
N ASP A 97 11.15 5.56 -30.01
CA ASP A 97 9.93 4.96 -29.50
C ASP A 97 10.17 4.23 -28.17
N GLN A 98 11.25 3.46 -28.06
CA GLN A 98 11.65 2.84 -26.79
C GLN A 98 11.92 3.87 -25.69
N CYS A 99 12.53 5.00 -26.04
CA CYS A 99 12.75 6.09 -25.09
C CYS A 99 11.42 6.66 -24.58
N PHE A 100 10.46 6.92 -25.45
CA PHE A 100 9.15 7.44 -25.05
C PHE A 100 8.32 6.39 -24.31
N ASP A 101 8.38 5.11 -24.68
CA ASP A 101 7.75 4.02 -23.94
C ASP A 101 8.26 3.95 -22.50
N PHE A 102 9.58 4.12 -22.30
CA PHE A 102 10.17 4.23 -20.97
C PHE A 102 9.76 5.50 -20.23
N MET A 103 9.82 6.66 -20.89
CA MET A 103 9.41 7.91 -20.25
C MET A 103 7.94 7.89 -19.84
N ASN A 104 7.07 7.25 -20.62
CA ASN A 104 5.65 7.10 -20.32
C ASN A 104 5.35 6.02 -19.27
N SER A 105 6.26 5.08 -19.04
CA SER A 105 6.14 4.12 -17.95
C SER A 105 6.53 4.71 -16.58
N ILE A 106 7.28 5.81 -16.58
CA ILE A 106 7.61 6.57 -15.37
C ILE A 106 6.37 7.33 -14.89
N GLN A 107 5.87 6.94 -13.73
CA GLN A 107 4.66 7.54 -13.15
C GLN A 107 4.95 8.74 -12.25
N TYR A 108 6.05 8.70 -11.51
CA TYR A 108 6.24 9.62 -10.37
C TYR A 108 7.52 10.45 -10.47
N GLU A 109 8.62 9.85 -10.92
CA GLU A 109 9.94 10.47 -10.99
C GLU A 109 10.00 11.60 -12.01
N LYS A 110 10.91 12.55 -11.78
CA LYS A 110 11.16 13.64 -12.73
C LYS A 110 12.33 13.34 -13.63
N ILE A 111 12.10 13.50 -14.93
CA ILE A 111 13.06 13.23 -15.98
C ILE A 111 13.80 14.51 -16.33
N PHE A 112 15.13 14.43 -16.25
CA PHE A 112 16.05 15.39 -16.83
C PHE A 112 16.51 14.79 -18.14
N PHE A 113 16.17 15.43 -19.25
CA PHE A 113 16.24 14.81 -20.56
C PHE A 113 17.34 15.44 -21.42
N ILE A 114 18.31 14.64 -21.86
CA ILE A 114 19.35 15.07 -22.79
C ILE A 114 19.03 14.51 -24.17
N VAL A 115 19.05 15.37 -25.18
CA VAL A 115 18.85 14.98 -26.58
C VAL A 115 19.98 15.53 -27.46
N SER A 116 20.37 14.74 -28.46
CA SER A 116 21.30 15.17 -29.50
C SER A 116 20.74 16.28 -30.39
N GLY A 117 21.62 17.14 -30.91
CA GLY A 117 21.25 18.16 -31.90
C GLY A 117 20.48 17.63 -33.11
N SER A 118 20.77 16.39 -33.55
CA SER A 118 20.12 15.74 -34.70
C SER A 118 18.65 15.39 -34.45
N LEU A 119 18.28 15.05 -33.22
CA LEU A 119 16.92 14.63 -32.87
C LEU A 119 16.09 15.74 -32.22
N GLY A 120 16.74 16.75 -31.63
CA GLY A 120 16.10 17.80 -30.82
C GLY A 120 14.85 18.40 -31.47
N ARG A 121 14.98 18.92 -32.70
CA ARG A 121 13.85 19.59 -33.38
C ARG A 121 12.64 18.67 -33.61
N GLN A 122 12.86 17.38 -33.85
CA GLN A 122 11.79 16.40 -34.08
C GLN A 122 11.04 16.07 -32.79
N ILE A 123 11.76 15.96 -31.66
CA ILE A 123 11.21 15.41 -30.43
C ILE A 123 10.77 16.47 -29.41
N SER A 124 11.28 17.70 -29.49
CA SER A 124 10.91 18.79 -28.58
C SER A 124 9.40 19.04 -28.46
N PRO A 125 8.57 19.00 -29.54
CA PRO A 125 7.12 19.10 -29.39
C PRO A 125 6.54 18.02 -28.46
N ARG A 126 6.98 16.77 -28.64
CA ARG A 126 6.48 15.62 -27.84
C ARG A 126 6.90 15.71 -26.37
N ILE A 127 8.01 16.38 -26.07
CA ILE A 127 8.53 16.52 -24.69
C ILE A 127 7.82 17.63 -23.93
N GLU A 128 7.44 18.71 -24.64
CA GLU A 128 6.79 19.87 -24.03
C GLU A 128 5.51 19.46 -23.28
N ASP A 129 4.79 18.46 -23.81
CA ASP A 129 3.53 17.96 -23.22
C ASP A 129 3.71 16.89 -22.12
N LEU A 130 4.93 16.38 -21.88
CA LEU A 130 5.16 15.30 -20.91
C LEU A 130 5.43 15.82 -19.49
N ASP A 131 4.45 15.71 -18.59
CA ASP A 131 4.54 16.20 -17.20
C ASP A 131 5.72 15.62 -16.41
N GLN A 132 6.11 14.39 -16.70
CA GLN A 132 7.25 13.72 -16.06
C GLN A 132 8.60 14.37 -16.46
N VAL A 133 8.69 15.03 -17.62
CA VAL A 133 9.92 15.75 -18.02
C VAL A 133 9.97 17.11 -17.36
N HIS A 134 10.91 17.26 -16.43
CA HIS A 134 11.15 18.52 -15.71
C HIS A 134 11.92 19.52 -16.56
N SER A 135 13.00 19.06 -17.19
CA SER A 135 13.85 19.88 -18.03
C SER A 135 14.52 19.07 -19.12
N SER A 136 14.80 19.74 -20.23
CA SER A 136 15.48 19.19 -21.40
C SER A 136 16.71 20.01 -21.76
N TYR A 137 17.76 19.32 -22.20
CA TYR A 137 19.04 19.89 -22.60
C TYR A 137 19.44 19.35 -23.96
N LEU A 138 19.86 20.25 -24.84
CA LEU A 138 20.37 19.89 -26.15
C LEU A 138 21.90 19.76 -26.11
N PHE A 139 22.42 18.60 -26.49
CA PHE A 139 23.87 18.37 -26.65
C PHE A 139 24.23 18.28 -28.14
N CYS A 140 25.05 19.21 -28.63
CA CYS A 140 25.30 19.34 -30.07
C CYS A 140 26.70 19.89 -30.38
N GLY A 141 27.17 19.73 -31.62
CA GLY A 141 28.45 20.31 -32.05
C GLY A 141 28.39 21.81 -32.38
N ASN A 142 27.21 22.34 -32.70
CA ASN A 142 27.02 23.73 -33.12
C ASN A 142 25.79 24.35 -32.45
N LYS A 143 26.04 25.24 -31.48
CA LYS A 143 24.98 25.93 -30.72
C LYS A 143 24.10 26.80 -31.60
N ALA A 144 24.69 27.57 -32.52
CA ALA A 144 24.00 28.60 -33.31
C ALA A 144 22.84 28.03 -34.14
N SER A 145 22.98 26.80 -34.65
CA SER A 145 21.94 26.12 -35.42
C SER A 145 20.67 25.78 -34.64
N HIS A 146 20.69 25.92 -33.31
CA HIS A 146 19.58 25.53 -32.45
C HIS A 146 19.02 26.66 -31.57
N GLU A 147 19.61 27.86 -31.57
CA GLU A 147 19.21 28.93 -30.65
C GLU A 147 17.83 29.53 -30.95
N GLU A 148 17.41 29.57 -32.21
CA GLU A 148 16.16 30.25 -32.59
C GLU A 148 14.93 29.39 -32.29
N TRP A 149 14.92 28.14 -32.75
CA TRP A 149 13.76 27.27 -32.59
C TRP A 149 13.57 26.75 -31.17
N THR A 150 14.63 26.67 -30.36
CA THR A 150 14.51 26.18 -28.96
C THR A 150 13.78 27.15 -28.05
N LYS A 151 13.75 28.45 -28.39
CA LYS A 151 13.07 29.49 -27.60
C LYS A 151 11.56 29.29 -27.48
N GLN A 152 10.95 28.50 -28.38
CA GLN A 152 9.51 28.24 -28.36
C GLN A 152 9.10 27.13 -27.38
N TYR A 153 10.06 26.43 -26.76
CA TYR A 153 9.81 25.31 -25.83
C TYR A 153 10.30 25.64 -24.42
N ASN A 154 9.42 25.65 -23.44
CA ASN A 154 9.73 26.08 -22.07
C ASN A 154 10.56 25.05 -21.31
N LYS A 155 10.45 23.76 -21.67
CA LYS A 155 11.22 22.68 -21.04
C LYS A 155 12.68 22.66 -21.48
N ILE A 156 13.06 23.28 -22.60
CA ILE A 156 14.46 23.35 -23.03
C ILE A 156 15.20 24.39 -22.18
N LYS A 157 16.05 23.95 -21.26
CA LYS A 157 16.77 24.82 -20.32
C LYS A 157 18.18 25.21 -20.78
N GLY A 158 18.74 24.53 -21.78
CA GLY A 158 20.07 24.87 -22.28
C GLY A 158 20.49 24.12 -23.55
N ILE A 159 21.36 24.77 -24.33
CA ILE A 159 22.08 24.18 -25.47
C ILE A 159 23.56 24.18 -25.13
N HIS A 160 24.18 23.00 -25.16
CA HIS A 160 25.56 22.79 -24.74
C HIS A 160 26.38 22.12 -25.83
N THR A 161 27.61 22.58 -26.01
CA THR A 161 28.60 21.97 -26.92
C THR A 161 29.71 21.24 -26.18
N LYS A 162 29.91 21.54 -24.90
CA LYS A 162 30.88 20.87 -24.03
C LYS A 162 30.17 20.07 -22.95
N ILE A 163 30.59 18.82 -22.77
CA ILE A 163 30.02 17.90 -21.78
C ILE A 163 30.10 18.44 -20.36
N LYS A 164 31.20 19.12 -19.98
CA LYS A 164 31.37 19.69 -18.64
C LYS A 164 30.30 20.75 -18.34
N GLU A 165 30.04 21.65 -19.29
CA GLU A 165 29.03 22.70 -19.15
C GLU A 165 27.62 22.11 -19.06
N LEU A 166 27.33 21.07 -19.85
CA LEU A 166 26.07 20.31 -19.78
C LEU A 166 25.90 19.65 -18.41
N CYS A 167 26.91 18.89 -17.96
CA CYS A 167 26.88 18.21 -16.67
C CYS A 167 26.71 19.20 -15.51
N ASP A 168 27.38 20.34 -15.54
CA ASP A 168 27.25 21.38 -14.50
C ASP A 168 25.84 22.00 -14.50
N ALA A 169 25.24 22.23 -15.67
CA ALA A 169 23.88 22.73 -15.80
C ALA A 169 22.84 21.73 -15.25
N VAL A 170 22.89 20.48 -15.71
CA VAL A 170 22.00 19.40 -15.25
C VAL A 170 22.18 19.16 -13.74
N LYS A 171 23.43 19.14 -13.24
CA LYS A 171 23.72 18.96 -11.81
C LYS A 171 23.13 20.07 -10.96
N LYS A 172 23.19 21.31 -11.43
CA LYS A 172 22.60 22.46 -10.75
C LYS A 172 21.08 22.32 -10.69
N ASP A 173 20.46 21.91 -11.79
CA ASP A 173 19.02 21.77 -11.92
C ASP A 173 18.46 20.62 -11.07
N ILE A 174 19.11 19.45 -11.08
CA ILE A 174 18.75 18.31 -10.20
C ILE A 174 18.88 18.71 -8.74
N ARG A 175 20.02 19.29 -8.32
CA ARG A 175 20.21 19.74 -6.92
C ARG A 175 19.14 20.75 -6.50
N PHE A 176 18.75 21.60 -7.42
CA PHE A 176 17.74 22.61 -7.20
C PHE A 176 16.36 21.96 -7.01
N TYR A 177 15.96 21.07 -7.93
CA TYR A 177 14.72 20.28 -7.81
C TYR A 177 14.71 19.47 -6.51
N ASP A 178 15.77 18.72 -6.23
CA ASP A 178 15.87 17.94 -5.00
C ASP A 178 15.66 18.82 -3.79
N ARG A 179 16.40 19.93 -3.63
CA ARG A 179 16.23 20.85 -2.49
C ARG A 179 14.80 21.40 -2.34
N SER A 180 14.05 21.53 -3.43
CA SER A 180 12.64 21.95 -3.40
C SER A 180 11.68 20.88 -2.88
N LEU A 181 12.08 19.61 -2.81
CA LEU A 181 11.27 18.55 -2.23
C LEU A 181 11.30 18.63 -0.70
N THR A 182 10.18 19.05 -0.10
CA THR A 182 10.01 19.06 1.36
C THR A 182 8.71 18.33 1.68
N PRO A 183 8.74 17.00 1.83
CA PRO A 183 7.52 16.25 2.08
C PRO A 183 6.96 16.59 3.45
N ILE A 184 5.71 17.01 3.46
CA ILE A 184 4.97 17.32 4.67
C ILE A 184 3.70 16.47 4.73
N SER A 185 3.24 16.22 5.93
CA SER A 185 1.91 15.71 6.22
C SER A 185 1.24 16.63 7.22
N ILE A 186 -0.08 16.78 7.12
CA ILE A 186 -0.87 17.65 7.99
C ILE A 186 -1.97 16.81 8.62
N LEU A 187 -2.13 16.97 9.94
CA LEU A 187 -3.24 16.43 10.70
C LEU A 187 -4.19 17.58 11.07
N PRO A 188 -5.42 17.59 10.51
CA PRO A 188 -6.43 18.58 10.85
C PRO A 188 -6.78 18.60 12.34
N VAL A 189 -7.20 19.77 12.84
CA VAL A 189 -7.72 19.90 14.21
C VAL A 189 -9.02 19.11 14.34
N SER A 190 -9.05 18.15 15.28
CA SER A 190 -10.22 17.33 15.59
C SER A 190 -10.25 16.96 17.07
N SER A 191 -11.46 16.85 17.65
CA SER A 191 -11.66 16.41 19.03
C SER A 191 -11.35 14.93 19.25
N THR A 192 -11.48 14.10 18.20
CA THR A 192 -11.16 12.66 18.21
C THR A 192 -10.35 12.30 16.96
N ILE A 193 -9.37 11.41 17.11
CA ILE A 193 -8.54 10.91 16.00
C ILE A 193 -9.04 9.53 15.61
N GLU A 194 -9.96 9.49 14.66
CA GLU A 194 -10.28 8.27 13.92
C GLU A 194 -9.49 8.26 12.60
N ILE A 195 -8.88 7.12 12.27
CA ILE A 195 -8.12 6.97 11.03
C ILE A 195 -9.10 6.98 9.85
N ASN A 196 -8.93 7.95 8.96
CA ASN A 196 -9.74 8.11 7.76
C ASN A 196 -8.86 8.60 6.59
N ASP A 197 -9.44 8.71 5.40
CA ASP A 197 -8.68 9.07 4.20
C ASP A 197 -7.97 10.42 4.26
N SER A 198 -8.44 11.36 5.10
CA SER A 198 -7.85 12.70 5.23
C SER A 198 -6.64 12.76 6.16
N ASN A 199 -6.49 11.82 7.10
CA ASN A 199 -5.45 11.85 8.13
C ASN A 199 -4.58 10.59 8.21
N LYS A 200 -4.96 9.50 7.52
CA LYS A 200 -4.26 8.21 7.57
C LYS A 200 -2.78 8.30 7.22
N GLU A 201 -2.41 9.13 6.24
CA GLU A 201 -1.01 9.28 5.83
C GLU A 201 -0.14 9.85 6.96
N PHE A 202 -0.64 10.90 7.62
CA PHE A 202 0.04 11.49 8.77
C PHE A 202 0.18 10.44 9.89
N ILE A 203 -0.93 9.81 10.28
CA ILE A 203 -0.98 8.90 11.43
C ILE A 203 -0.10 7.67 11.18
N TYR A 204 -0.27 6.98 10.05
CA TYR A 204 0.53 5.80 9.72
C TYR A 204 2.01 6.12 9.62
N LEU A 205 2.38 7.27 9.05
CA LEU A 205 3.78 7.65 9.00
C LEU A 205 4.34 7.89 10.40
N GLN A 206 3.60 8.55 11.31
CA GLN A 206 4.04 8.70 12.70
C GLN A 206 4.16 7.35 13.42
N MET A 207 3.21 6.42 13.20
CA MET A 207 3.26 5.07 13.76
C MET A 207 4.50 4.31 13.25
N VAL A 208 4.71 4.24 11.94
CA VAL A 208 5.87 3.56 11.33
C VAL A 208 7.18 4.16 11.86
N LYS A 209 7.30 5.48 11.87
CA LYS A 209 8.47 6.19 12.40
C LYS A 209 8.75 5.84 13.87
N SER A 210 7.71 5.83 14.70
CA SER A 210 7.82 5.50 16.13
C SER A 210 8.28 4.05 16.35
N LEU A 211 7.83 3.13 15.50
CA LEU A 211 8.20 1.72 15.58
C LEU A 211 9.64 1.47 15.12
N LEU A 212 10.04 2.01 13.97
CA LEU A 212 11.39 1.78 13.41
C LEU A 212 12.51 2.27 14.34
N ILE A 213 12.29 3.34 15.10
CA ILE A 213 13.28 3.85 16.06
C ILE A 213 13.43 2.92 17.28
N ASN A 214 12.42 2.12 17.58
CA ASN A 214 12.38 1.27 18.77
C ASN A 214 12.73 -0.19 18.51
N VAL A 215 12.81 -0.64 17.25
CA VAL A 215 13.21 -2.02 16.92
C VAL A 215 14.74 -2.21 16.87
N GLU A 216 15.15 -3.46 17.07
CA GLU A 216 16.55 -3.87 16.95
C GLU A 216 16.85 -4.47 15.58
N TYR A 217 17.95 -4.01 14.98
CA TYR A 217 18.44 -4.46 13.68
C TYR A 217 19.77 -5.18 13.87
N ASP A 218 19.86 -6.39 13.35
CA ASP A 218 21.08 -7.18 13.36
C ASP A 218 21.99 -6.86 12.15
N LYS A 219 23.08 -7.62 11.98
CA LYS A 219 23.96 -7.47 10.83
C LYS A 219 23.35 -8.06 9.55
N ILE A 220 22.49 -9.08 9.66
CA ILE A 220 21.88 -9.77 8.53
C ILE A 220 20.93 -8.80 7.81
N PHE A 221 20.07 -8.10 8.54
CA PHE A 221 19.15 -7.11 8.01
C PHE A 221 19.88 -6.02 7.21
N ARG A 222 20.99 -5.50 7.76
CA ARG A 222 21.83 -4.52 7.07
C ARG A 222 22.46 -5.11 5.81
N GLN A 223 22.90 -6.37 5.84
CA GLN A 223 23.45 -7.02 4.66
C GLN A 223 22.42 -7.14 3.53
N GLU A 224 21.18 -7.50 3.85
CA GLU A 224 20.09 -7.55 2.86
C GLU A 224 19.86 -6.20 2.18
N PHE A 225 19.96 -5.10 2.94
CA PHE A 225 19.89 -3.75 2.38
C PHE A 225 21.09 -3.43 1.46
N ILE A 226 22.30 -3.84 1.84
CA ILE A 226 23.51 -3.64 1.04
C ILE A 226 23.41 -4.43 -0.27
N ASP A 227 22.95 -5.67 -0.22
CA ASP A 227 22.79 -6.52 -1.41
C ASP A 227 21.68 -6.00 -2.33
N TYR A 228 20.58 -5.52 -1.75
CA TYR A 228 19.55 -4.78 -2.49
C TYR A 228 20.15 -3.57 -3.23
N SER A 229 20.97 -2.78 -2.54
CA SER A 229 21.61 -1.59 -3.10
C SER A 229 22.60 -1.95 -4.22
N ARG A 230 23.42 -3.00 -4.05
CA ARG A 230 24.34 -3.50 -5.09
C ARG A 230 23.61 -3.96 -6.34
N LYS A 231 22.50 -4.67 -6.17
CA LYS A 231 21.66 -5.13 -7.29
C LYS A 231 21.09 -3.95 -8.07
N PHE A 232 20.65 -2.90 -7.37
CA PHE A 232 20.10 -1.71 -8.01
C PHE A 232 21.18 -0.93 -8.78
N TYR A 233 22.35 -0.68 -8.16
CA TYR A 233 23.45 0.09 -8.76
C TYR A 233 24.43 -0.75 -9.58
N LEU A 234 24.02 -1.92 -10.09
CA LEU A 234 24.91 -2.86 -10.79
C LEU A 234 25.72 -2.23 -11.93
N ASN A 235 25.15 -1.23 -12.62
CA ASN A 235 25.78 -0.53 -13.75
C ASN A 235 26.44 0.80 -13.37
N ASN A 236 26.45 1.18 -12.08
CA ASN A 236 27.04 2.41 -11.58
C ASN A 236 28.23 2.09 -10.65
N GLU A 237 29.42 1.96 -11.26
CA GLU A 237 30.67 1.61 -10.55
C GLU A 237 31.00 2.59 -9.41
N SER A 238 30.71 3.88 -9.60
CA SER A 238 30.92 4.89 -8.56
C SER A 238 30.08 4.61 -7.31
N GLN A 239 28.81 4.23 -7.49
CA GLN A 239 27.94 3.89 -6.37
C GLN A 239 28.31 2.55 -5.76
N LEU A 240 28.69 1.54 -6.55
CA LEU A 240 29.18 0.26 -6.02
C LEU A 240 30.39 0.44 -5.10
N ASN A 241 31.34 1.31 -5.47
CA ASN A 241 32.49 1.64 -4.63
C ASN A 241 32.08 2.32 -3.31
N ILE A 242 31.07 3.21 -3.36
CA ILE A 242 30.53 3.86 -2.16
C ILE A 242 29.80 2.84 -1.28
N ILE A 243 29.04 1.92 -1.86
CA ILE A 243 28.33 0.85 -1.14
C ILE A 243 29.33 -0.09 -0.46
N ASN A 244 30.42 -0.47 -1.13
CA ASN A 244 31.47 -1.29 -0.50
C ASN A 244 32.15 -0.54 0.64
N THR A 245 32.44 0.76 0.47
CA THR A 245 32.96 1.58 1.58
C THR A 245 31.96 1.62 2.75
N PHE A 246 30.67 1.76 2.46
CA PHE A 246 29.62 1.76 3.48
C PHE A 246 29.56 0.43 4.22
N ASP A 247 29.61 -0.69 3.52
CA ASP A 247 29.62 -2.05 4.09
C ASP A 247 30.81 -2.25 5.05
N GLU A 248 32.01 -1.90 4.59
CA GLU A 248 33.26 -2.13 5.35
C GLU A 248 33.44 -1.17 6.54
N SER A 249 32.97 0.08 6.42
CA SER A 249 33.30 1.15 7.36
C SER A 249 32.10 1.82 8.03
N TYR A 250 30.89 1.24 7.94
CA TYR A 250 29.68 1.84 8.50
C TYR A 250 29.87 2.28 9.96
N SER A 251 30.44 1.41 10.80
CA SER A 251 30.64 1.65 12.24
C SER A 251 31.81 2.60 12.56
N LEU A 252 32.66 2.92 11.59
CA LEU A 252 33.81 3.83 11.79
C LEU A 252 33.40 5.30 11.71
N HIS A 253 32.24 5.58 11.13
CA HIS A 253 31.70 6.93 10.97
C HIS A 253 30.32 7.05 11.60
N SER A 254 29.92 8.26 11.97
CA SER A 254 28.59 8.49 12.53
C SER A 254 27.51 8.42 11.44
N PRO A 255 26.26 8.04 11.79
CA PRO A 255 25.13 8.13 10.87
C PRO A 255 24.93 9.54 10.27
N ILE A 256 25.17 10.62 11.02
CA ILE A 256 25.12 11.99 10.51
C ILE A 256 26.16 12.21 9.38
N TRP A 257 27.36 11.67 9.54
CA TRP A 257 28.41 11.74 8.52
C TRP A 257 27.98 11.03 7.23
N TRP A 258 27.40 9.84 7.35
CA TRP A 258 26.87 9.09 6.21
C TRP A 258 25.70 9.79 5.53
N TYR A 259 24.78 10.37 6.31
CA TYR A 259 23.63 11.12 5.80
C TYR A 259 24.05 12.37 5.00
N THR A 260 25.14 13.01 5.41
CA THR A 260 25.66 14.22 4.76
C THR A 260 26.69 13.95 3.66
N ARG A 261 27.15 12.71 3.51
CA ARG A 261 28.01 12.27 2.41
C ARG A 261 27.19 12.19 1.12
N LYS A 262 27.80 12.55 -0.02
CA LYS A 262 27.19 12.32 -1.33
C LYS A 262 27.20 10.81 -1.63
N CYS A 263 26.14 10.10 -1.22
CA CYS A 263 25.94 8.67 -1.45
C CYS A 263 24.44 8.35 -1.64
N PHE A 264 24.18 7.11 -2.07
CA PHE A 264 22.83 6.55 -2.26
C PHE A 264 21.89 6.67 -1.04
N ILE A 265 22.41 6.71 0.19
CA ILE A 265 21.58 6.73 1.41
C ILE A 265 20.67 7.96 1.44
N TYR A 266 21.22 9.15 1.17
CA TYR A 266 20.44 10.38 1.21
C TYR A 266 19.34 10.39 0.15
N SER A 267 19.67 9.99 -1.08
CA SER A 267 18.69 10.00 -2.18
C SER A 267 17.58 8.96 -1.96
N MET A 268 17.94 7.76 -1.48
CA MET A 268 16.98 6.71 -1.14
C MET A 268 16.06 7.10 0.01
N LEU A 269 16.61 7.65 1.10
CA LEU A 269 15.82 8.08 2.25
C LEU A 269 14.83 9.18 1.88
N ARG A 270 15.31 10.15 1.08
CA ARG A 270 14.48 11.25 0.62
C ARG A 270 13.36 10.79 -0.30
N LYS A 271 13.63 9.86 -1.21
CA LYS A 271 12.58 9.22 -2.00
C LYS A 271 11.59 8.50 -1.10
N ALA A 272 12.11 7.72 -0.13
CA ALA A 272 11.31 6.90 0.76
C ALA A 272 10.24 7.73 1.48
N PHE A 273 10.62 8.85 2.08
CA PHE A 273 9.67 9.72 2.78
C PHE A 273 8.88 10.66 1.87
N TYR A 274 9.44 11.08 0.72
CA TYR A 274 8.70 11.91 -0.23
C TYR A 274 7.56 11.16 -0.91
N ARG A 275 7.77 9.88 -1.21
CA ARG A 275 6.78 9.00 -1.85
C ARG A 275 6.02 8.11 -0.88
N GLN A 276 6.33 8.18 0.41
CA GLN A 276 5.85 7.21 1.40
C GLN A 276 6.07 5.76 0.92
N ASP A 277 7.25 5.52 0.35
CA ASP A 277 7.68 4.20 -0.09
C ASP A 277 8.05 3.36 1.14
N PHE A 278 7.04 2.73 1.73
CA PHE A 278 7.19 1.95 2.95
C PHE A 278 8.18 0.78 2.83
N GLU A 279 8.45 0.29 1.61
CA GLU A 279 9.44 -0.76 1.38
C GLU A 279 10.86 -0.21 1.55
N LEU A 280 11.15 0.96 0.97
CA LEU A 280 12.42 1.64 1.19
C LEU A 280 12.56 2.12 2.65
N ILE A 281 11.48 2.63 3.25
CA ILE A 281 11.46 3.04 4.67
C ILE A 281 11.81 1.83 5.57
N TYR A 282 11.19 0.66 5.33
CA TYR A 282 11.48 -0.58 6.04
C TYR A 282 12.95 -0.98 5.91
N ARG A 283 13.47 -1.05 4.68
CA ARG A 283 14.86 -1.45 4.40
C ARG A 283 15.89 -0.49 5.00
N LEU A 284 15.57 0.80 5.04
CA LEU A 284 16.40 1.85 5.66
C LEU A 284 16.17 1.98 7.17
N GLY A 285 15.31 1.15 7.78
CA GLY A 285 14.92 1.25 9.17
C GLY A 285 16.11 1.31 10.14
N PHE A 286 17.14 0.49 9.91
CA PHE A 286 18.35 0.51 10.74
C PHE A 286 19.06 1.86 10.70
N PHE A 287 19.19 2.44 9.50
CA PHE A 287 19.85 3.73 9.31
C PHE A 287 19.01 4.87 9.88
N ILE A 288 17.69 4.83 9.68
CA ILE A 288 16.73 5.77 10.26
C ILE A 288 16.86 5.81 11.79
N ARG A 289 16.86 4.63 12.43
CA ARG A 289 17.04 4.49 13.87
C ARG A 289 18.39 5.04 14.32
N ASP A 290 19.47 4.62 13.66
CA ASP A 290 20.83 5.00 14.03
C ASP A 290 21.03 6.51 13.88
N LEU A 291 20.53 7.13 12.80
CA LEU A 291 20.54 8.57 12.58
C LEU A 291 19.71 9.33 13.61
N HIS A 292 18.51 8.85 13.95
CA HIS A 292 17.71 9.43 15.02
C HIS A 292 18.45 9.41 16.37
N ARG A 293 19.04 8.27 16.72
CA ARG A 293 19.80 8.09 17.97
C ARG A 293 21.04 8.98 18.02
N ASP A 294 21.77 9.08 16.90
CA ASP A 294 22.96 9.94 16.79
C ASP A 294 22.59 11.41 16.99
N ILE A 295 21.58 11.92 16.27
CA ILE A 295 21.08 13.30 16.46
C ILE A 295 20.66 13.54 17.92
N ARG A 296 19.92 12.61 18.54
CA ARG A 296 19.45 12.75 19.92
C ARG A 296 20.60 12.77 20.92
N LYS A 297 21.59 11.91 20.73
CA LYS A 297 22.80 11.86 21.57
C LYS A 297 23.60 13.15 21.44
N SER A 298 23.86 13.60 20.21
CA SER A 298 24.58 14.85 19.94
C SER A 298 23.83 16.07 20.46
N HIS A 299 22.50 16.11 20.32
CA HIS A 299 21.65 17.17 20.88
C HIS A 299 21.85 17.28 22.41
N ALA A 300 21.71 16.15 23.12
CA ALA A 300 21.86 16.11 24.58
C ALA A 300 23.24 16.58 25.05
N GLN A 301 24.29 16.26 24.29
CA GLN A 301 25.65 16.69 24.59
C GLN A 301 25.86 18.19 24.34
N ALA A 302 25.41 18.71 23.20
CA ALA A 302 25.70 20.09 22.78
C ALA A 302 24.77 21.15 23.43
N HIS A 303 23.55 20.79 23.82
CA HIS A 303 22.50 21.76 24.18
C HIS A 303 22.03 21.66 25.64
N SER A 304 22.74 20.89 26.48
CA SER A 304 22.42 20.70 27.90
C SER A 304 22.31 22.00 28.72
N HIS A 305 22.92 23.10 28.25
CA HIS A 305 22.96 24.41 28.92
C HIS A 305 22.40 25.55 28.05
N GLN A 306 21.74 25.24 26.93
CA GLN A 306 21.21 26.27 26.04
C GLN A 306 19.82 26.74 26.50
N HIS A 307 19.75 27.98 27.00
CA HIS A 307 18.53 28.57 27.54
C HIS A 307 17.83 29.58 26.61
N ARG A 308 18.34 29.77 25.39
CA ARG A 308 17.77 30.71 24.41
C ARG A 308 17.11 29.96 23.27
N ALA A 309 15.90 30.39 22.93
CA ALA A 309 15.21 29.95 21.73
C ALA A 309 16.01 30.29 20.48
N ILE A 310 15.96 29.41 19.49
CA ILE A 310 16.55 29.58 18.17
C ILE A 310 15.46 29.68 17.12
N ILE A 311 15.72 30.44 16.06
CA ILE A 311 14.86 30.53 14.89
C ILE A 311 15.63 29.93 13.72
N ILE A 312 15.02 28.94 13.08
CA ILE A 312 15.59 28.25 11.92
C ILE A 312 14.64 28.38 10.74
N TYR A 313 15.20 28.30 9.54
CA TYR A 313 14.48 28.50 8.30
C TYR A 313 14.64 27.30 7.38
N ARG A 314 13.53 26.88 6.77
CA ARG A 314 13.50 25.96 5.63
C ARG A 314 12.76 26.61 4.48
N ALA A 315 13.41 26.68 3.33
CA ALA A 315 12.77 27.16 2.11
C ALA A 315 12.36 25.99 1.21
N THR A 316 11.22 26.13 0.55
CA THR A 316 10.71 25.15 -0.42
C THR A 316 9.91 25.86 -1.52
N SER A 317 9.57 25.13 -2.56
CA SER A 317 8.56 25.54 -3.55
C SER A 317 7.45 24.52 -3.57
N MET A 318 6.22 24.98 -3.76
CA MET A 318 5.03 24.14 -3.80
C MET A 318 4.15 24.58 -4.96
N THR A 319 3.41 23.64 -5.54
CA THR A 319 2.39 23.98 -6.55
C THR A 319 1.25 24.77 -5.91
N ASN A 320 0.49 25.52 -6.72
CA ASN A 320 -0.69 26.24 -6.21
C ASN A 320 -1.67 25.31 -5.47
N ASN A 321 -1.91 24.10 -5.99
CA ASN A 321 -2.81 23.12 -5.37
C ASN A 321 -2.31 22.62 -4.00
N GLU A 322 -1.00 22.37 -3.87
CA GLU A 322 -0.40 21.99 -2.58
C GLU A 322 -0.47 23.15 -1.59
N PHE A 323 -0.22 24.38 -2.06
CA PHE A 323 -0.28 25.57 -1.22
C PHE A 323 -1.70 25.84 -0.70
N GLU A 324 -2.74 25.71 -1.51
CA GLU A 324 -4.13 25.88 -1.08
C GLU A 324 -4.51 24.96 0.09
N ARG A 325 -3.94 23.75 0.13
CA ARG A 325 -4.14 22.82 1.27
C ARG A 325 -3.46 23.34 2.53
N VAL A 326 -2.21 23.81 2.40
CA VAL A 326 -1.45 24.36 3.52
C VAL A 326 -2.09 25.65 4.05
N GLU A 327 -2.57 26.52 3.16
CA GLU A 327 -3.23 27.79 3.50
C GLU A 327 -4.47 27.58 4.37
N LYS A 328 -5.24 26.52 4.10
CA LYS A 328 -6.43 26.14 4.89
C LYS A 328 -6.09 25.40 6.19
N SER A 329 -4.82 25.15 6.48
CA SER A 329 -4.37 24.32 7.61
C SER A 329 -3.86 25.12 8.81
N LYS A 330 -4.24 26.39 8.94
CA LYS A 330 -3.89 27.20 10.11
C LYS A 330 -4.43 26.55 11.39
N GLY A 331 -3.57 26.41 12.40
CA GLY A 331 -3.87 25.73 13.67
C GLY A 331 -3.70 24.21 13.65
N CYS A 332 -3.56 23.58 12.48
CA CYS A 332 -3.34 22.14 12.35
C CYS A 332 -1.92 21.73 12.76
N LEU A 333 -1.74 20.42 12.98
CA LEU A 333 -0.42 19.84 13.19
C LEU A 333 0.22 19.51 11.84
N LEU A 334 1.51 19.82 11.70
CA LEU A 334 2.33 19.57 10.53
C LEU A 334 3.56 18.76 10.93
N SER A 335 3.87 17.72 10.17
CA SER A 335 5.12 16.97 10.31
C SER A 335 5.91 17.06 9.02
N PHE A 336 7.21 17.30 9.14
CA PHE A 336 8.13 17.02 8.03
C PHE A 336 8.37 15.52 7.99
N ASN A 337 8.12 14.90 6.84
CA ASN A 337 8.11 13.46 6.72
C ASN A 337 9.53 12.86 6.81
N ASP A 338 10.56 13.65 6.52
CA ASP A 338 11.98 13.27 6.51
C ASP A 338 12.78 13.99 7.62
N PHE A 339 14.05 13.67 7.78
CA PHE A 339 15.01 14.47 8.54
C PHE A 339 15.16 15.85 7.89
N LEU A 340 15.03 16.90 8.69
CA LEU A 340 14.91 18.26 8.16
C LEU A 340 16.24 19.01 8.30
N THR A 341 16.88 19.30 7.17
CA THR A 341 18.00 20.25 7.12
C THR A 341 17.49 21.68 6.98
N THR A 342 17.91 22.55 7.88
CA THR A 342 17.50 23.95 8.00
C THR A 342 18.72 24.86 8.13
N THR A 343 18.51 26.17 8.03
CA THR A 343 19.57 27.17 8.22
C THR A 343 19.18 28.18 9.28
N LEU A 344 20.14 28.73 10.01
CA LEU A 344 19.94 29.87 10.90
C LEU A 344 19.75 31.20 10.13
N GLU A 345 20.13 31.25 8.86
CA GLU A 345 20.13 32.48 8.07
C GLU A 345 18.89 32.62 7.18
N ARG A 346 17.98 33.52 7.56
CA ARG A 346 16.80 33.85 6.74
C ARG A 346 17.15 34.26 5.30
N ASN A 347 18.27 34.96 5.11
CA ASN A 347 18.72 35.41 3.79
C ASN A 347 19.12 34.25 2.88
N MET A 348 19.67 33.16 3.41
CA MET A 348 19.96 31.97 2.61
C MET A 348 18.66 31.31 2.12
N ALA A 349 17.64 31.21 3.00
CA ALA A 349 16.31 30.71 2.64
C ALA A 349 15.65 31.57 1.55
N LEU A 350 15.70 32.90 1.67
CA LEU A 350 15.19 33.84 0.66
C LEU A 350 15.91 33.71 -0.69
N LYS A 351 17.24 33.61 -0.68
CA LYS A 351 18.04 33.39 -1.91
C LYS A 351 17.63 32.10 -2.61
N PHE A 352 17.37 31.03 -1.84
CA PHE A 352 16.85 29.79 -2.40
C PHE A 352 15.51 30.03 -3.10
N VAL A 353 14.49 30.56 -2.41
CA VAL A 353 13.16 30.76 -3.01
C VAL A 353 13.19 31.67 -4.24
N ASN A 354 13.96 32.75 -4.22
CA ASN A 354 14.10 33.64 -5.37
C ASN A 354 14.77 32.95 -6.56
N SER A 355 15.64 31.96 -6.32
CA SER A 355 16.20 31.14 -7.39
C SER A 355 15.19 30.13 -7.97
N VAL A 356 14.12 29.82 -7.22
CA VAL A 356 13.04 28.90 -7.62
C VAL A 356 11.98 29.57 -8.48
N HIS A 357 11.69 30.85 -8.24
CA HIS A 357 10.63 31.54 -8.97
C HIS A 357 10.99 31.73 -10.45
N ARG A 358 10.59 30.75 -11.26
CA ARG A 358 10.75 30.71 -12.72
C ARG A 358 9.45 30.31 -13.44
N ASP A 359 8.42 29.97 -12.70
CA ASP A 359 7.17 29.38 -13.17
C ASP A 359 5.99 30.07 -12.47
N SER A 360 4.96 30.45 -13.23
CA SER A 360 3.76 31.12 -12.71
C SER A 360 2.88 30.19 -11.86
N ASN A 361 3.12 28.88 -11.91
CA ASN A 361 2.28 27.86 -11.29
C ASN A 361 2.77 27.37 -9.91
N SER A 362 3.82 27.99 -9.35
CA SER A 362 4.37 27.62 -8.05
C SER A 362 4.48 28.82 -7.10
N ARG A 363 4.41 28.52 -5.80
CA ARG A 363 4.61 29.45 -4.71
C ARG A 363 5.87 29.07 -3.93
N GLY A 364 6.66 30.09 -3.64
CA GLY A 364 7.80 30.00 -2.75
C GLY A 364 7.37 30.07 -1.29
N ILE A 365 7.84 29.13 -0.48
CA ILE A 365 7.48 29.01 0.94
C ILE A 365 8.73 29.06 1.80
N ILE A 366 8.69 29.86 2.85
CA ILE A 366 9.69 29.88 3.92
C ILE A 366 9.02 29.43 5.20
N TYR A 367 9.38 28.24 5.68
CA TYR A 367 9.04 27.81 7.03
C TYR A 367 9.99 28.49 8.02
N LYS A 368 9.43 29.27 8.94
CA LYS A 368 10.14 29.87 10.06
C LYS A 368 9.75 29.10 11.31
N ILE A 369 10.71 28.35 11.85
CA ILE A 369 10.49 27.44 12.97
C ILE A 369 11.17 28.01 14.20
N THR A 370 10.41 28.20 15.28
CA THR A 370 10.94 28.69 16.56
C THR A 370 11.11 27.51 17.52
N ILE A 371 12.35 27.16 17.87
CA ILE A 371 12.64 26.05 18.79
C ILE A 371 13.14 26.62 20.10
N ASP A 372 12.42 26.34 21.18
CA ASP A 372 12.88 26.60 22.54
C ASP A 372 13.49 25.31 23.13
N PRO A 373 14.82 25.25 23.33
CA PRO A 373 15.49 24.03 23.81
C PRO A 373 15.04 23.59 25.21
N VAL A 374 14.47 24.50 26.01
CA VAL A 374 14.05 24.20 27.40
C VAL A 374 12.66 23.57 27.43
N SER A 375 11.74 24.07 26.62
CA SER A 375 10.33 23.64 26.63
C SER A 375 10.00 22.56 25.59
N THR A 376 10.91 22.29 24.64
CA THR A 376 10.64 21.38 23.52
C THR A 376 11.58 20.18 23.54
N SER A 377 11.03 18.98 23.33
CA SER A 377 11.81 17.73 23.28
C SER A 377 12.34 17.42 21.88
N ILE A 378 12.44 18.42 21.00
CA ILE A 378 12.84 18.24 19.61
C ILE A 378 14.35 18.02 19.53
N PRO A 379 14.82 16.84 19.08
CA PRO A 379 16.24 16.61 18.90
C PRO A 379 16.73 17.27 17.61
N PHE A 380 17.75 18.12 17.74
CA PHE A 380 18.43 18.76 16.60
C PHE A 380 19.93 18.90 16.84
N ILE A 381 20.71 19.12 15.78
CA ILE A 381 22.15 19.32 15.88
C ILE A 381 22.66 20.26 14.79
N ALA A 382 23.62 21.13 15.12
CA ALA A 382 24.35 21.90 14.13
C ALA A 382 25.35 20.99 13.40
N LEU A 383 25.40 21.06 12.06
CA LEU A 383 26.23 20.17 11.24
C LEU A 383 27.73 20.53 11.21
N ASN A 384 28.12 21.59 11.91
CA ASN A 384 29.49 22.07 12.01
C ASN A 384 30.42 20.94 12.50
N ASN A 385 31.46 20.63 11.72
CA ASN A 385 32.45 19.56 11.99
C ASN A 385 31.92 18.11 12.06
N LEU A 386 30.60 17.89 11.97
CA LEU A 386 29.98 16.55 11.95
C LEU A 386 29.61 16.10 10.54
N SER A 387 29.42 17.05 9.63
CA SER A 387 29.07 16.75 8.25
C SER A 387 30.28 16.31 7.42
N TYR A 388 30.02 15.47 6.42
CA TYR A 388 31.02 15.11 5.41
C TYR A 388 31.48 16.33 4.59
N LEU A 389 30.57 17.27 4.32
CA LEU A 389 30.85 18.51 3.60
C LEU A 389 31.17 19.61 4.61
N SER A 390 32.44 19.94 4.75
CA SER A 390 32.96 21.00 5.64
C SER A 390 32.51 22.44 5.31
N SER A 391 31.54 22.60 4.40
CA SER A 391 31.00 23.87 3.89
C SER A 391 29.60 24.21 4.40
N ASN A 392 29.01 23.38 5.25
CA ASN A 392 27.64 23.57 5.77
C ASN A 392 27.64 24.28 7.14
N ASP A 393 28.54 25.26 7.32
CA ASP A 393 28.64 26.01 8.57
C ASP A 393 27.31 26.72 8.85
N GLY A 394 26.66 26.33 9.95
CA GLY A 394 25.40 26.91 10.41
C GLY A 394 24.11 26.18 9.99
N ASP A 395 24.20 25.08 9.23
CA ASP A 395 23.03 24.24 8.96
C ASP A 395 22.66 23.41 10.20
N ILE A 396 21.35 23.30 10.46
CA ILE A 396 20.79 22.53 11.57
C ILE A 396 19.99 21.36 11.02
N LEU A 397 20.29 20.16 11.51
CA LEU A 397 19.58 18.93 11.19
C LEU A 397 18.63 18.56 12.33
N LEU A 398 17.34 18.42 12.02
CA LEU A 398 16.32 17.95 12.94
C LEU A 398 16.01 16.48 12.71
N SER A 399 15.62 15.82 13.80
CA SER A 399 15.12 14.46 13.74
C SER A 399 13.72 14.35 13.11
N MET A 400 13.40 13.19 12.53
CA MET A 400 12.18 12.96 11.74
C MET A 400 10.86 12.89 12.54
N ASN A 401 10.91 12.74 13.88
CA ASN A 401 9.72 12.63 14.75
C ASN A 401 9.26 13.99 15.29
N THR A 402 9.46 15.04 14.50
CA THR A 402 9.12 16.40 14.88
C THR A 402 7.76 16.77 14.33
N ILE A 403 6.89 17.22 15.22
CA ILE A 403 5.55 17.71 14.91
C ILE A 403 5.50 19.16 15.34
N PHE A 404 4.96 19.99 14.46
CA PHE A 404 4.82 21.42 14.63
C PHE A 404 3.35 21.79 14.53
N ARG A 405 2.96 22.91 15.13
CA ARG A 405 1.67 23.53 14.87
C ARG A 405 1.85 24.73 13.95
N ILE A 406 0.92 24.88 13.00
CA ILE A 406 0.91 25.98 12.05
C ILE A 406 0.29 27.20 12.75
N ASP A 407 1.13 28.19 13.10
CA ASP A 407 0.68 29.40 13.80
C ASP A 407 0.00 30.38 12.85
N ASN A 408 0.79 30.91 11.92
CA ASN A 408 0.33 31.91 10.95
C ASN A 408 0.98 31.70 9.59
N ILE A 409 0.26 32.11 8.54
CA ILE A 409 0.71 32.07 7.16
C ILE A 409 0.68 33.50 6.65
N GLU A 410 1.84 34.06 6.37
CA GLU A 410 2.03 35.46 6.00
C GLU A 410 2.43 35.57 4.54
N LYS A 411 1.67 36.35 3.77
CA LYS A 411 2.05 36.70 2.40
C LYS A 411 3.11 37.79 2.44
N LEU A 412 4.32 37.48 1.98
CA LEU A 412 5.42 38.46 1.89
C LEU A 412 5.38 39.20 0.55
N HIS A 413 5.19 38.46 -0.55
CA HIS A 413 5.03 38.97 -1.91
C HIS A 413 4.03 38.10 -2.68
N ASP A 414 3.71 38.45 -3.94
CA ASP A 414 2.73 37.70 -4.73
C ASP A 414 3.05 36.22 -4.87
N TYR A 415 4.31 35.83 -4.96
CA TYR A 415 4.73 34.44 -5.11
C TYR A 415 5.42 33.86 -3.85
N LEU A 416 5.51 34.61 -2.76
CA LEU A 416 6.31 34.25 -1.58
C LEU A 416 5.51 34.35 -0.28
N TYR A 417 5.49 33.27 0.49
CA TYR A 417 4.83 33.16 1.78
C TYR A 417 5.79 32.69 2.88
N GLU A 418 5.59 33.20 4.09
CA GLU A 418 6.26 32.75 5.31
C GLU A 418 5.25 31.99 6.19
N ILE A 419 5.59 30.77 6.60
CA ILE A 419 4.77 29.93 7.47
C ILE A 419 5.47 29.82 8.81
N ASN A 420 4.85 30.37 9.85
CA ASN A 420 5.34 30.34 11.21
C ASN A 420 4.95 29.00 11.85
N LEU A 421 5.95 28.28 12.35
CA LEU A 421 5.80 26.97 12.99
C LEU A 421 6.37 27.00 14.41
N TYR A 422 5.64 26.40 15.35
CA TYR A 422 6.14 26.13 16.70
C TYR A 422 6.04 24.63 17.03
N PRO A 423 6.97 24.08 17.81
CA PRO A 423 6.93 22.71 18.27
C PRO A 423 5.61 22.38 18.97
N ALA A 424 4.96 21.32 18.52
CA ALA A 424 3.83 20.76 19.24
C ALA A 424 4.33 20.12 20.53
N THR A 425 3.59 20.32 21.61
CA THR A 425 3.97 19.92 22.97
C THR A 425 2.97 18.92 23.55
N LYS A 426 3.28 18.33 24.70
CA LYS A 426 2.33 17.47 25.43
C LYS A 426 1.09 18.22 25.94
N LYS A 427 1.09 19.56 25.90
CA LYS A 427 -0.07 20.38 26.27
C LYS A 427 -1.13 20.41 25.17
N ASP A 428 -0.73 20.11 23.94
CA ASP A 428 -1.64 20.02 22.80
C ASP A 428 -2.52 18.76 22.92
N GLU A 429 -3.84 18.93 22.93
CA GLU A 429 -4.79 17.83 23.10
C GLU A 429 -4.72 16.84 21.94
N GLU A 430 -4.54 17.33 20.72
CA GLU A 430 -4.40 16.52 19.51
C GLU A 430 -3.13 15.67 19.54
N ILE A 431 -2.05 16.12 20.21
CA ILE A 431 -0.86 15.30 20.42
C ILE A 431 -1.14 14.17 21.41
N LYS A 432 -1.92 14.41 22.48
CA LYS A 432 -2.32 13.36 23.41
C LYS A 432 -3.18 12.31 22.70
N ASN A 433 -4.21 12.75 21.98
CA ASN A 433 -5.06 11.88 21.19
C ASN A 433 -4.25 11.07 20.16
N LEU A 434 -3.22 11.68 19.55
CA LEU A 434 -2.37 11.00 18.58
C LEU A 434 -1.54 9.92 19.27
N VAL A 435 -0.96 10.21 20.44
CA VAL A 435 -0.18 9.24 21.21
C VAL A 435 -1.06 8.07 21.66
N GLU A 436 -2.28 8.33 22.13
CA GLU A 436 -3.26 7.30 22.50
C GLU A 436 -3.62 6.43 21.29
N CYS A 437 -3.97 7.07 20.15
CA CYS A 437 -4.24 6.36 18.90
C CYS A 437 -3.06 5.47 18.45
N ILE A 438 -1.82 5.96 18.56
CA ILE A 438 -0.61 5.18 18.26
C ILE A 438 -0.46 4.02 19.24
N GLN A 439 -0.73 4.20 20.53
CA GLN A 439 -0.61 3.13 21.52
C GLN A 439 -1.65 2.03 21.32
N ASP A 440 -2.91 2.41 21.10
CA ASP A 440 -4.02 1.47 20.92
C ASP A 440 -3.89 0.66 19.63
N SER A 441 -3.39 1.28 18.56
CA SER A 441 -3.25 0.61 17.26
C SER A 441 -2.05 -0.35 17.21
N VAL A 442 -1.13 -0.26 18.17
CA VAL A 442 0.22 -0.84 18.06
C VAL A 442 0.54 -1.71 19.29
N ASP A 443 -0.36 -2.64 19.58
CA ASP A 443 -0.18 -3.68 20.60
C ASP A 443 0.57 -4.92 20.07
N GLY A 444 1.32 -5.58 20.96
CA GLY A 444 1.98 -6.86 20.69
C GLY A 444 3.34 -7.06 21.36
N PRO A 445 3.92 -8.27 21.29
CA PRO A 445 5.06 -8.70 22.10
C PRO A 445 6.39 -8.03 21.74
N SER A 446 6.58 -7.60 20.49
CA SER A 446 7.81 -6.95 20.04
C SER A 446 7.54 -5.80 19.06
N GLY A 447 8.50 -4.87 18.94
CA GLY A 447 8.38 -3.76 17.98
C GLY A 447 8.30 -4.24 16.52
N TRP A 448 8.94 -5.36 16.19
CA TRP A 448 8.86 -5.95 14.85
C TRP A 448 7.49 -6.55 14.57
N TYR A 449 6.92 -7.24 15.55
CA TYR A 449 5.57 -7.77 15.43
C TYR A 449 4.56 -6.64 15.20
N ARG A 450 4.66 -5.58 16.02
CA ARG A 450 3.83 -4.39 15.91
C ARG A 450 3.96 -3.71 14.54
N LEU A 451 5.16 -3.68 13.96
CA LEU A 451 5.38 -3.19 12.60
C LEU A 451 4.70 -4.07 11.55
N GLY A 452 4.81 -5.40 11.68
CA GLY A 452 4.13 -6.34 10.79
C GLY A 452 2.61 -6.15 10.78
N LYS A 453 2.01 -6.06 11.97
CA LYS A 453 0.57 -5.80 12.13
C LYS A 453 0.15 -4.46 11.51
N LEU A 454 0.88 -3.39 11.78
CA LEU A 454 0.61 -2.08 11.18
C LEU A 454 0.67 -2.13 9.65
N LEU A 455 1.65 -2.84 9.08
CA LEU A 455 1.77 -3.01 7.64
C LEU A 455 0.60 -3.83 7.05
N MET A 456 0.06 -4.79 7.80
CA MET A 456 -1.16 -5.51 7.42
C MET A 456 -2.37 -4.57 7.37
N ASP A 457 -2.56 -3.71 8.37
CA ASP A 457 -3.64 -2.71 8.42
C ASP A 457 -3.54 -1.69 7.26
N MET A 458 -2.31 -1.30 6.92
CA MET A 458 -2.01 -0.44 5.77
C MET A 458 -2.13 -1.16 4.41
N LYS A 459 -2.51 -2.44 4.41
CA LYS A 459 -2.59 -3.31 3.23
C LYS A 459 -1.27 -3.46 2.46
N LYS A 460 -0.14 -3.37 3.17
CA LYS A 460 1.22 -3.55 2.66
C LYS A 460 1.70 -4.99 2.90
N TYR A 461 0.91 -5.95 2.40
CA TYR A 461 1.08 -7.38 2.70
C TYR A 461 2.46 -7.93 2.34
N ASP A 462 3.06 -7.50 1.23
CA ASP A 462 4.42 -7.92 0.85
C ASP A 462 5.48 -7.54 1.89
N ILE A 463 5.40 -6.32 2.41
CA ILE A 463 6.32 -5.81 3.43
C ILE A 463 6.08 -6.53 4.75
N ALA A 464 4.80 -6.72 5.13
CA ALA A 464 4.43 -7.47 6.33
C ALA A 464 4.97 -8.91 6.30
N ILE A 465 4.85 -9.60 5.14
CA ILE A 465 5.42 -10.94 4.94
C ILE A 465 6.95 -10.93 5.14
N ASN A 466 7.66 -9.94 4.58
CA ASN A 466 9.10 -9.81 4.78
C ASN A 466 9.47 -9.60 6.26
N VAL A 467 8.70 -8.76 6.96
CA VAL A 467 8.85 -8.54 8.41
C VAL A 467 8.64 -9.85 9.18
N TYR A 468 7.53 -10.56 8.96
CA TYR A 468 7.23 -11.81 9.67
C TYR A 468 8.26 -12.90 9.38
N LYS A 469 8.76 -12.99 8.13
CA LYS A 469 9.88 -13.88 7.78
C LYS A 469 11.17 -13.52 8.51
N TYR A 470 11.51 -12.22 8.55
CA TYR A 470 12.68 -11.76 9.29
C TYR A 470 12.57 -12.10 10.79
N ILE A 471 11.43 -11.82 11.43
CA ILE A 471 11.23 -12.20 12.84
C ILE A 471 11.38 -13.72 13.02
N SER A 472 10.86 -14.51 12.09
CA SER A 472 10.97 -15.98 12.14
C SER A 472 12.42 -16.48 12.11
N THR A 473 13.37 -15.73 11.56
CA THR A 473 14.80 -16.11 11.60
C THR A 473 15.49 -15.75 12.92
N GLN A 474 14.89 -14.84 13.71
CA GLN A 474 15.47 -14.36 14.97
C GLN A 474 15.00 -15.16 16.19
N ILE A 475 13.90 -15.91 16.05
CA ILE A 475 13.27 -16.65 17.13
C ILE A 475 13.98 -17.99 17.36
N ASP A 476 14.24 -18.31 18.62
CA ASP A 476 14.81 -19.60 19.01
C ASP A 476 13.79 -20.74 18.81
N GLY A 477 14.28 -21.95 18.52
CA GLY A 477 13.46 -23.14 18.30
C GLY A 477 12.52 -23.46 19.47
N ASN A 478 12.89 -23.06 20.69
CA ASN A 478 12.15 -23.30 21.93
C ASN A 478 10.95 -22.34 22.15
N GLN A 479 10.85 -21.24 21.40
CA GLN A 479 9.75 -20.27 21.50
C GLN A 479 8.56 -20.71 20.64
N HIS A 480 7.97 -21.87 20.97
CA HIS A 480 6.93 -22.49 20.16
C HIS A 480 5.70 -21.58 19.94
N GLU A 481 5.33 -20.76 20.92
CA GLU A 481 4.18 -19.86 20.82
C GLU A 481 4.37 -18.74 19.79
N GLU A 482 5.48 -18.00 19.87
CA GLU A 482 5.78 -16.93 18.91
C GLU A 482 5.94 -17.50 17.49
N ARG A 483 6.54 -18.68 17.35
CA ARG A 483 6.69 -19.35 16.04
C ARG A 483 5.34 -19.72 15.44
N ALA A 484 4.47 -20.37 16.21
CA ALA A 484 3.15 -20.75 15.73
C ALA A 484 2.33 -19.53 15.32
N PHE A 485 2.42 -18.46 16.11
CA PHE A 485 1.73 -17.21 15.83
C PHE A 485 2.23 -16.51 14.56
N LEU A 486 3.54 -16.45 14.33
CA LEU A 486 4.07 -15.90 13.08
C LEU A 486 3.66 -16.71 11.86
N GLN A 487 3.57 -18.04 11.99
CA GLN A 487 3.06 -18.89 10.92
C GLN A 487 1.57 -18.61 10.65
N HIS A 488 0.78 -18.34 11.69
CA HIS A 488 -0.60 -17.90 11.52
C HIS A 488 -0.67 -16.56 10.76
N GLU A 489 0.11 -15.57 11.18
CA GLU A 489 0.15 -14.24 10.55
C GLU A 489 0.63 -14.30 9.09
N LEU A 490 1.63 -15.12 8.78
CA LEU A 490 2.06 -15.39 7.41
C LEU A 490 0.94 -16.04 6.60
N GLY A 491 0.23 -17.03 7.17
CA GLY A 491 -0.92 -17.65 6.53
C GLY A 491 -2.00 -16.65 6.17
N TYR A 492 -2.27 -15.70 7.06
CA TYR A 492 -3.24 -14.63 6.85
C TYR A 492 -2.77 -13.61 5.80
N ALA A 493 -1.52 -13.19 5.86
CA ALA A 493 -0.94 -12.28 4.86
C ALA A 493 -0.96 -12.87 3.45
N PHE A 494 -0.67 -14.17 3.30
CA PHE A 494 -0.78 -14.83 1.99
C PHE A 494 -2.22 -15.03 1.52
N ASP A 495 -3.18 -15.20 2.43
CA ASP A 495 -4.61 -15.29 2.10
C ASP A 495 -5.13 -13.98 1.51
N LEU A 496 -4.78 -12.85 2.13
CA LEU A 496 -5.12 -11.50 1.63
C LEU A 496 -4.47 -11.16 0.28
N LYS A 497 -3.40 -11.89 -0.09
CA LYS A 497 -2.76 -11.82 -1.41
C LYS A 497 -3.32 -12.83 -2.42
N ASP A 498 -4.38 -13.55 -2.08
CA ASP A 498 -4.97 -14.64 -2.86
C ASP A 498 -3.99 -15.78 -3.18
N ASN A 499 -2.89 -15.91 -2.41
CA ASN A 499 -1.95 -17.02 -2.54
C ASN A 499 -2.38 -18.18 -1.63
N LEU A 500 -3.45 -18.87 -2.06
CA LEU A 500 -4.07 -19.95 -1.30
C LEU A 500 -3.09 -21.08 -0.94
N LEU A 501 -2.11 -21.37 -1.81
CA LEU A 501 -1.12 -22.42 -1.57
C LEU A 501 -0.21 -22.10 -0.39
N MET A 502 0.38 -20.90 -0.38
CA MET A 502 1.25 -20.47 0.72
C MET A 502 0.44 -20.28 2.01
N SER A 503 -0.78 -19.73 1.91
CA SER A 503 -1.67 -19.57 3.05
C SER A 503 -1.96 -20.90 3.76
N ILE A 504 -2.36 -21.94 3.00
CA ILE A 504 -2.59 -23.29 3.54
C ILE A 504 -1.32 -23.85 4.19
N SER A 505 -0.16 -23.67 3.55
CA SER A 505 1.11 -24.17 4.08
C SER A 505 1.41 -23.58 5.46
N HIS A 506 1.33 -22.25 5.58
CA HIS A 506 1.64 -21.53 6.81
C HIS A 506 0.63 -21.81 7.92
N TYR A 507 -0.68 -21.87 7.62
CA TYR A 507 -1.68 -22.27 8.62
C TYR A 507 -1.50 -23.70 9.13
N LYS A 508 -1.13 -24.64 8.25
CA LYS A 508 -0.81 -26.01 8.67
C LYS A 508 0.42 -26.06 9.57
N GLN A 509 1.48 -25.32 9.23
CA GLN A 509 2.67 -25.20 10.08
C GLN A 509 2.34 -24.58 11.44
N ALA A 510 1.49 -23.55 11.47
CA ALA A 510 1.02 -22.94 12.73
C ALA A 510 0.30 -23.98 13.61
N ILE A 511 -0.66 -24.72 13.06
CA ILE A 511 -1.37 -25.78 13.79
C ILE A 511 -0.42 -26.86 14.26
N GLU A 512 0.50 -27.34 13.42
CA GLU A 512 1.48 -28.35 13.78
C GLU A 512 2.32 -27.92 15.00
N ILE A 513 2.80 -26.67 15.00
CA ILE A 513 3.56 -26.12 16.12
C ILE A 513 2.67 -25.96 17.36
N TYR A 514 1.46 -25.42 17.24
CA TYR A 514 0.54 -25.30 18.37
C TYR A 514 0.27 -26.67 19.03
N LEU A 515 0.09 -27.73 18.24
CA LEU A 515 -0.19 -29.06 18.74
C LEU A 515 0.99 -29.76 19.41
N THR A 516 2.22 -29.22 19.36
CA THR A 516 3.36 -29.79 20.09
C THR A 516 3.30 -29.49 21.59
N TYR A 517 2.59 -28.43 21.99
CA TYR A 517 2.56 -27.96 23.38
C TYR A 517 1.15 -27.58 23.89
N LEU A 518 0.15 -27.48 23.01
CA LEU A 518 -1.25 -27.25 23.36
C LEU A 518 -2.11 -28.47 23.02
N PRO A 519 -3.17 -28.74 23.80
CA PRO A 519 -4.15 -29.75 23.42
C PRO A 519 -4.91 -29.33 22.14
N PRO A 520 -5.42 -30.28 21.34
CA PRO A 520 -6.12 -29.98 20.08
C PRO A 520 -7.37 -29.11 20.19
N ILE A 521 -7.89 -28.90 21.40
CA ILE A 521 -9.08 -28.10 21.68
C ILE A 521 -8.74 -26.76 22.34
N HIS A 522 -7.47 -26.33 22.30
CA HIS A 522 -7.06 -25.07 22.91
C HIS A 522 -7.60 -23.84 22.15
N PRO A 523 -8.13 -22.80 22.83
CA PRO A 523 -8.69 -21.59 22.20
C PRO A 523 -7.81 -20.92 21.15
N THR A 524 -6.48 -20.89 21.34
CA THR A 524 -5.51 -20.29 20.41
C THR A 524 -5.56 -20.89 18.99
N LEU A 525 -6.01 -22.13 18.84
CA LEU A 525 -6.12 -22.79 17.52
C LEU A 525 -7.34 -22.33 16.72
N LEU A 526 -8.31 -21.67 17.35
CA LEU A 526 -9.62 -21.36 16.77
C LEU A 526 -9.52 -20.55 15.48
N SER A 527 -8.85 -19.39 15.53
CA SER A 527 -8.69 -18.51 14.37
C SER A 527 -7.94 -19.22 13.24
N THR A 528 -6.92 -20.02 13.58
CA THR A 528 -6.12 -20.76 12.61
C THR A 528 -6.94 -21.83 11.89
N TYR A 529 -7.78 -22.58 12.62
CA TYR A 529 -8.68 -23.55 12.00
C TYR A 529 -9.74 -22.89 11.12
N VAL A 530 -10.36 -21.81 11.59
CA VAL A 530 -11.40 -21.08 10.83
C VAL A 530 -10.82 -20.51 9.54
N ASN A 531 -9.66 -19.85 9.62
CA ASN A 531 -9.03 -19.26 8.43
C ASN A 531 -8.58 -20.35 7.45
N LEU A 532 -7.95 -21.43 7.93
CA LEU A 532 -7.58 -22.56 7.07
C LEU A 532 -8.80 -23.19 6.40
N ALA A 533 -9.94 -23.31 7.11
CA ALA A 533 -11.18 -23.82 6.55
C ALA A 533 -11.70 -22.95 5.40
N SER A 534 -11.69 -21.63 5.60
CA SER A 534 -12.08 -20.65 4.57
C SER A 534 -11.20 -20.78 3.32
N VAL A 535 -9.89 -20.88 3.49
CA VAL A 535 -8.94 -21.05 2.37
C VAL A 535 -9.16 -22.37 1.64
N PHE A 536 -9.49 -23.46 2.36
CA PHE A 536 -9.87 -24.73 1.73
C PHE A 536 -11.17 -24.62 0.93
N GLU A 537 -12.19 -23.91 1.44
CA GLU A 537 -13.45 -23.69 0.73
C GLU A 537 -13.22 -22.93 -0.59
N ARG A 538 -12.39 -21.87 -0.56
CA ARG A 538 -11.97 -21.12 -1.77
C ARG A 538 -11.19 -21.98 -2.77
N LYS A 539 -10.52 -23.03 -2.30
CA LYS A 539 -9.83 -24.04 -3.13
C LYS A 539 -10.74 -25.20 -3.56
N GLU A 540 -12.03 -25.16 -3.20
CA GLU A 540 -13.02 -26.23 -3.42
C GLU A 540 -12.66 -27.56 -2.71
N ASP A 541 -11.77 -27.54 -1.72
CA ASP A 541 -11.48 -28.69 -0.85
C ASP A 541 -12.48 -28.73 0.31
N PHE A 542 -13.72 -29.12 0.00
CA PHE A 542 -14.81 -29.16 0.97
C PHE A 542 -14.56 -30.15 2.13
N ASN A 543 -13.82 -31.22 1.90
CA ASN A 543 -13.48 -32.18 2.96
C ASN A 543 -12.46 -31.59 3.94
N GLY A 544 -11.41 -30.94 3.41
CA GLY A 544 -10.44 -30.20 4.22
C GLY A 544 -11.11 -29.09 5.03
N ALA A 545 -11.97 -28.30 4.39
CA ALA A 545 -12.73 -27.24 5.06
C ALA A 545 -13.63 -27.77 6.18
N LEU A 546 -14.41 -28.82 5.89
CA LEU A 546 -15.30 -29.46 6.87
C LEU A 546 -14.53 -29.93 8.11
N GLN A 547 -13.38 -30.59 7.91
CA GLN A 547 -12.54 -31.07 9.01
C GLN A 547 -12.07 -29.91 9.91
N GLN A 548 -11.62 -28.80 9.32
CA GLN A 548 -11.13 -27.67 10.09
C GLN A 548 -12.26 -26.93 10.82
N TYR A 549 -13.41 -26.70 10.20
CA TYR A 549 -14.56 -26.12 10.90
C TYR A 549 -15.05 -27.02 12.05
N GLN A 550 -15.04 -28.35 11.88
CA GLN A 550 -15.34 -29.27 12.97
C GLN A 550 -14.34 -29.20 14.12
N ASN A 551 -13.05 -28.95 13.84
CA ASN A 551 -12.07 -28.71 14.88
C ASN A 551 -12.32 -27.38 15.62
N ALA A 552 -12.66 -26.32 14.90
CA ALA A 552 -13.05 -25.04 15.48
C ALA A 552 -14.26 -25.17 16.43
N VAL A 553 -15.31 -25.88 16.01
CA VAL A 553 -16.50 -26.14 16.84
C VAL A 553 -16.21 -26.98 18.09
N LYS A 554 -15.15 -27.81 18.09
CA LYS A 554 -14.75 -28.57 19.30
C LYS A 554 -14.03 -27.72 20.35
N ILE A 555 -13.35 -26.67 19.90
CA ILE A 555 -12.64 -25.72 20.78
C ILE A 555 -13.64 -24.87 21.53
N ASP A 556 -14.57 -24.28 20.76
CA ASP A 556 -15.53 -23.34 21.30
C ASP A 556 -16.69 -24.13 21.92
N LYS A 557 -16.61 -24.35 23.23
CA LYS A 557 -17.70 -24.94 24.02
C LYS A 557 -18.63 -23.89 24.62
N SER A 558 -18.31 -22.61 24.41
CA SER A 558 -19.10 -21.46 24.83
C SER A 558 -20.11 -21.10 23.75
N ASP A 559 -21.23 -20.53 24.17
CA ASP A 559 -22.21 -19.89 23.29
C ASP A 559 -21.64 -18.56 22.72
N ASP A 560 -20.39 -18.55 22.23
CA ASP A 560 -19.81 -17.39 21.55
C ASP A 560 -20.57 -17.19 20.23
N PRO A 561 -21.03 -15.97 19.94
CA PRO A 561 -21.76 -15.65 18.72
C PRO A 561 -21.05 -16.09 17.43
N ASN A 562 -19.72 -16.15 17.46
CA ASN A 562 -18.92 -16.57 16.33
C ASN A 562 -19.19 -18.02 15.95
N ILE A 563 -19.42 -18.94 16.93
CA ILE A 563 -19.61 -20.39 16.71
C ILE A 563 -20.76 -20.70 15.74
N ILE A 564 -21.77 -19.83 15.73
CA ILE A 564 -22.94 -19.92 14.84
C ILE A 564 -22.51 -19.91 13.38
N SER A 565 -21.51 -19.09 13.04
CA SER A 565 -20.97 -19.01 11.68
C SER A 565 -20.30 -20.32 11.26
N GLN A 566 -19.59 -21.01 12.17
CA GLN A 566 -18.97 -22.31 11.85
C GLN A 566 -20.03 -23.40 11.69
N TYR A 567 -21.07 -23.46 12.52
CA TYR A 567 -22.19 -24.38 12.31
C TYR A 567 -22.90 -24.14 10.97
N ASN A 568 -23.15 -22.88 10.60
CA ASN A 568 -23.70 -22.52 9.30
C ASN A 568 -22.77 -22.94 8.15
N ASN A 569 -21.47 -22.73 8.28
CA ASN A 569 -20.49 -23.11 7.25
C ASN A 569 -20.40 -24.63 7.10
N ILE A 570 -20.41 -25.39 8.20
CA ILE A 570 -20.48 -26.86 8.19
C ILE A 570 -21.75 -27.33 7.49
N GLY A 571 -22.91 -26.74 7.85
CA GLY A 571 -24.20 -27.04 7.22
C GLY A 571 -24.16 -26.79 5.71
N ARG A 572 -23.59 -25.66 5.27
CA ARG A 572 -23.45 -25.29 3.86
C ARG A 572 -22.58 -26.28 3.10
N ILE A 573 -21.44 -26.67 3.66
CA ILE A 573 -20.53 -27.64 3.05
C ILE A 573 -21.23 -29.02 2.94
N LEU A 574 -21.88 -29.49 4.00
CA LEU A 574 -22.61 -30.75 4.00
C LEU A 574 -23.78 -30.75 3.00
N GLN A 575 -24.48 -29.62 2.86
CA GLN A 575 -25.49 -29.42 1.83
C GLN A 575 -24.91 -29.54 0.42
N ARG A 576 -23.76 -28.90 0.14
CA ARG A 576 -23.06 -29.03 -1.15
C ARG A 576 -22.65 -30.48 -1.43
N GLN A 577 -22.30 -31.23 -0.39
CA GLN A 577 -22.03 -32.67 -0.45
C GLN A 577 -23.29 -33.55 -0.49
N LYS A 578 -24.49 -32.95 -0.46
CA LYS A 578 -25.80 -33.63 -0.40
C LYS A 578 -26.02 -34.48 0.86
N ASN A 579 -25.27 -34.25 1.93
CA ASN A 579 -25.51 -34.83 3.25
C ASN A 579 -26.52 -33.96 4.02
N TYR A 580 -27.75 -33.94 3.53
CA TYR A 580 -28.82 -33.08 4.07
C TYR A 580 -29.18 -33.35 5.54
N PRO A 581 -29.21 -34.61 6.06
CA PRO A 581 -29.53 -34.84 7.47
C PRO A 581 -28.54 -34.19 8.43
N GLU A 582 -27.23 -34.31 8.15
CA GLU A 582 -26.22 -33.70 9.01
C GLU A 582 -26.15 -32.18 8.80
N ALA A 583 -26.40 -31.70 7.57
CA ALA A 583 -26.52 -30.26 7.31
C ALA A 583 -27.65 -29.64 8.15
N GLN A 584 -28.83 -30.27 8.15
CA GLN A 584 -29.99 -29.83 8.92
C GLN A 584 -29.66 -29.74 10.41
N LYS A 585 -29.03 -30.76 10.98
CA LYS A 585 -28.64 -30.80 12.39
C LYS A 585 -27.70 -29.65 12.77
N ASN A 586 -26.75 -29.29 11.89
CA ASN A 586 -25.84 -28.18 12.14
C ASN A 586 -26.57 -26.81 12.07
N TYR A 587 -27.47 -26.62 11.11
CA TYR A 587 -28.27 -25.39 11.05
C TYR A 587 -29.24 -25.26 12.23
N GLU A 588 -29.86 -26.37 12.67
CA GLU A 588 -30.71 -26.39 13.87
C GLU A 588 -29.91 -26.04 15.11
N LYS A 589 -28.66 -26.50 15.22
CA LYS A 589 -27.77 -26.12 16.32
C LYS A 589 -27.42 -24.64 16.31
N ALA A 590 -27.15 -24.07 15.13
CA ALA A 590 -26.94 -22.63 14.98
C ALA A 590 -28.17 -21.81 15.45
N ILE A 591 -29.38 -22.24 15.09
CA ILE A 591 -30.63 -21.61 15.55
C ILE A 591 -30.80 -21.73 17.07
N GLU A 592 -30.53 -22.90 17.64
CA GLU A 592 -30.66 -23.14 19.09
C GLU A 592 -29.81 -22.14 19.90
N ILE A 593 -28.56 -21.92 19.47
CA ILE A 593 -27.64 -20.96 20.10
C ILE A 593 -28.14 -19.52 19.89
N LEU A 594 -28.49 -19.16 18.65
CA LEU A 594 -29.02 -17.83 18.32
C LEU A 594 -30.25 -17.46 19.14
N LEU A 595 -31.21 -18.37 19.30
CA LEU A 595 -32.45 -18.09 20.02
C LEU A 595 -32.29 -18.07 21.55
N LYS A 596 -31.20 -18.65 22.07
CA LYS A 596 -30.89 -18.66 23.49
C LYS A 596 -30.25 -17.34 23.93
N ASP A 597 -29.31 -16.82 23.14
CA ASP A 597 -28.42 -15.73 23.57
C ASP A 597 -28.68 -14.39 22.86
N PHE A 598 -29.49 -14.39 21.80
CA PHE A 598 -29.82 -13.20 21.02
C PHE A 598 -31.31 -12.93 20.91
N SER A 599 -31.64 -11.66 20.60
CA SER A 599 -33.00 -11.32 20.19
C SER A 599 -33.39 -12.09 18.92
N SER A 600 -34.67 -12.41 18.77
CA SER A 600 -35.23 -13.11 17.61
C SER A 600 -35.08 -12.37 16.26
N MET A 601 -34.46 -11.20 16.25
CA MET A 601 -34.22 -10.35 15.07
C MET A 601 -32.73 -10.22 14.71
N HIS A 602 -31.85 -11.08 15.21
CA HIS A 602 -30.42 -11.03 14.91
C HIS A 602 -30.12 -11.29 13.42
N PRO A 603 -29.30 -10.48 12.71
CA PRO A 603 -29.05 -10.64 11.27
C PRO A 603 -28.53 -12.02 10.86
N VAL A 604 -27.71 -12.67 11.69
CA VAL A 604 -27.18 -14.01 11.43
C VAL A 604 -28.28 -15.08 11.42
N LEU A 605 -29.40 -14.87 12.12
CA LEU A 605 -30.53 -15.80 12.09
C LEU A 605 -31.25 -15.79 10.73
N ALA A 606 -31.30 -14.65 10.05
CA ALA A 606 -31.82 -14.56 8.68
C ALA A 606 -30.96 -15.37 7.70
N ASP A 607 -29.63 -15.28 7.84
CA ASP A 607 -28.67 -16.06 7.04
C ASP A 607 -28.82 -17.57 7.30
N THR A 608 -29.02 -18.00 8.55
CA THR A 608 -29.27 -19.41 8.88
C THR A 608 -30.58 -19.92 8.27
N TYR A 609 -31.68 -19.17 8.38
CA TYR A 609 -32.95 -19.54 7.74
C TYR A 609 -32.83 -19.62 6.22
N TYR A 610 -32.08 -18.70 5.61
CA TYR A 610 -31.83 -18.70 4.17
C TYR A 610 -31.11 -19.99 3.74
N ASN A 611 -30.09 -20.39 4.48
CA ASN A 611 -29.34 -21.61 4.21
C ASN A 611 -30.20 -22.88 4.37
N ILE A 612 -31.07 -22.94 5.40
CA ILE A 612 -32.04 -24.04 5.56
C ILE A 612 -33.03 -24.09 4.40
N ALA A 613 -33.51 -22.92 3.95
CA ALA A 613 -34.40 -22.83 2.82
C ALA A 613 -33.74 -23.37 1.53
N GLY A 614 -32.50 -22.96 1.26
CA GLY A 614 -31.69 -23.47 0.16
C GLY A 614 -31.45 -24.98 0.23
N MET A 615 -31.24 -25.52 1.43
CA MET A 615 -31.14 -26.97 1.66
C MET A 615 -32.44 -27.68 1.26
N TYR A 616 -33.59 -27.23 1.77
CA TYR A 616 -34.90 -27.83 1.40
C TYR A 616 -35.21 -27.67 -0.09
N TYR A 617 -34.84 -26.53 -0.68
CA TYR A 617 -34.96 -26.31 -2.11
C TYR A 617 -34.13 -27.32 -2.91
N SER A 618 -32.88 -27.58 -2.48
CA SER A 618 -32.00 -28.57 -3.10
C SER A 618 -32.55 -30.01 -2.99
N MET A 619 -33.35 -30.27 -1.95
CA MET A 619 -34.12 -31.52 -1.79
C MET A 619 -35.44 -31.54 -2.58
N LYS A 620 -35.78 -30.47 -3.30
CA LYS A 620 -37.08 -30.25 -3.98
C LYS A 620 -38.29 -30.23 -3.04
N LEU A 621 -38.06 -29.94 -1.75
CA LEU A 621 -39.10 -29.78 -0.75
C LEU A 621 -39.56 -28.32 -0.72
N TYR A 622 -40.12 -27.85 -1.84
CA TYR A 622 -40.37 -26.42 -2.08
C TYR A 622 -41.28 -25.75 -1.04
N SER A 623 -42.29 -26.45 -0.52
CA SER A 623 -43.15 -25.88 0.54
C SER A 623 -42.38 -25.57 1.84
N LYS A 624 -41.43 -26.44 2.20
CA LYS A 624 -40.55 -26.19 3.36
C LYS A 624 -39.57 -25.08 3.06
N ALA A 625 -38.95 -25.09 1.87
CA ALA A 625 -38.05 -24.03 1.44
C ALA A 625 -38.73 -22.65 1.51
N LEU A 626 -39.96 -22.55 0.99
CA LEU A 626 -40.74 -21.31 0.99
C LEU A 626 -40.99 -20.80 2.41
N THR A 627 -41.32 -21.70 3.35
CA THR A 627 -41.55 -21.33 4.75
C THR A 627 -40.32 -20.65 5.36
N TYR A 628 -39.11 -21.15 5.06
CA TYR A 628 -37.87 -20.58 5.60
C TYR A 628 -37.42 -19.33 4.83
N TYR A 629 -37.58 -19.27 3.50
CA TYR A 629 -37.29 -18.06 2.75
C TYR A 629 -38.21 -16.89 3.14
N GLU A 630 -39.49 -17.15 3.41
CA GLU A 630 -40.42 -16.12 3.91
C GLU A 630 -39.99 -15.59 5.29
N LYS A 631 -39.49 -16.45 6.19
CA LYS A 631 -38.89 -16.02 7.48
C LYS A 631 -37.65 -15.15 7.27
N THR A 632 -36.74 -15.54 6.37
CA THR A 632 -35.58 -14.71 5.99
C THR A 632 -36.04 -13.35 5.49
N ARG A 633 -36.99 -13.32 4.55
CA ARG A 633 -37.53 -12.08 3.98
C ARG A 633 -38.09 -11.16 5.06
N GLU A 634 -38.94 -11.66 5.95
CA GLU A 634 -39.53 -10.86 7.02
C GLU A 634 -38.48 -10.20 7.93
N MET A 635 -37.35 -10.89 8.16
CA MET A 635 -36.23 -10.34 8.93
C MET A 635 -35.44 -9.31 8.15
N GLU A 636 -35.11 -9.60 6.89
CA GLU A 636 -34.37 -8.70 6.00
C GLU A 636 -35.14 -7.39 5.73
N GLU A 637 -36.46 -7.47 5.47
CA GLU A 637 -37.34 -6.31 5.27
C GLU A 637 -37.42 -5.40 6.50
N LYS A 638 -37.26 -5.95 7.72
CA LYS A 638 -37.30 -5.19 8.98
C LYS A 638 -35.96 -4.62 9.40
N SER A 639 -34.85 -5.26 9.03
CA SER A 639 -33.50 -4.95 9.52
C SER A 639 -32.65 -4.14 8.54
N LEU A 640 -32.88 -4.28 7.24
CA LEU A 640 -32.09 -3.63 6.22
C LEU A 640 -32.79 -2.34 5.79
N ILE A 641 -32.08 -1.22 5.88
CA ILE A 641 -32.50 0.03 5.22
C ILE A 641 -32.72 -0.33 3.75
N LEU A 642 -33.91 0.01 3.22
CA LEU A 642 -34.44 -0.43 1.93
C LEU A 642 -33.35 -0.69 0.85
N TYR A 643 -33.41 -1.88 0.23
CA TYR A 643 -32.62 -2.33 -0.93
C TYR A 643 -31.18 -2.81 -0.63
N HIS A 644 -31.04 -3.94 0.04
CA HIS A 644 -29.75 -4.66 0.23
C HIS A 644 -29.63 -5.85 -0.73
N PRO A 645 -28.43 -6.20 -1.27
CA PRO A 645 -28.21 -7.36 -2.14
C PRO A 645 -28.85 -8.68 -1.65
N LYS A 646 -28.77 -8.95 -0.34
CA LYS A 646 -29.37 -10.16 0.26
C LYS A 646 -30.89 -10.26 0.03
N LEU A 647 -31.60 -9.13 0.10
CA LEU A 647 -33.06 -9.12 -0.09
C LEU A 647 -33.45 -9.44 -1.54
N GLU A 648 -32.64 -9.00 -2.51
CA GLU A 648 -32.79 -9.40 -3.92
C GLU A 648 -32.71 -10.92 -4.06
N SER A 649 -31.67 -11.55 -3.51
CA SER A 649 -31.45 -12.99 -3.64
C SER A 649 -32.54 -13.80 -2.93
N THR A 650 -33.02 -13.32 -1.78
CA THR A 650 -34.19 -13.90 -1.09
C THR A 650 -35.43 -13.84 -1.96
N TYR A 651 -35.74 -12.70 -2.60
CA TYR A 651 -36.88 -12.60 -3.51
C TYR A 651 -36.77 -13.50 -4.74
N PHE A 652 -35.59 -13.56 -5.35
CA PHE A 652 -35.34 -14.44 -6.47
C PHE A 652 -35.56 -15.92 -6.08
N ASN A 653 -35.06 -16.33 -4.92
CA ASN A 653 -35.24 -17.69 -4.43
C ASN A 653 -36.68 -18.00 -4.02
N ILE A 654 -37.43 -17.04 -3.50
CA ILE A 654 -38.87 -17.19 -3.28
C ILE A 654 -39.57 -17.41 -4.64
N ALA A 655 -39.23 -16.63 -5.66
CA ALA A 655 -39.81 -16.75 -6.99
C ALA A 655 -39.59 -18.14 -7.61
N THR A 656 -38.35 -18.62 -7.61
CA THR A 656 -37.99 -19.96 -8.11
C THR A 656 -38.64 -21.07 -7.28
N THR A 657 -38.84 -20.84 -5.97
CA THR A 657 -39.56 -21.80 -5.11
C THR A 657 -41.04 -21.87 -5.49
N TYR A 658 -41.70 -20.75 -5.80
CA TYR A 658 -43.08 -20.75 -6.30
C TYR A 658 -43.19 -21.39 -7.69
N GLU A 659 -42.23 -21.17 -8.59
CA GLU A 659 -42.18 -21.88 -9.88
C GLU A 659 -42.08 -23.39 -9.66
N GLY A 660 -41.22 -23.84 -8.72
CA GLY A 660 -41.10 -25.25 -8.34
C GLY A 660 -42.38 -25.85 -7.74
N LEU A 661 -43.22 -25.02 -7.11
CA LEU A 661 -44.56 -25.40 -6.62
C LEU A 661 -45.64 -25.38 -7.71
N GLY A 662 -45.34 -24.85 -8.90
CA GLY A 662 -46.29 -24.65 -9.99
C GLY A 662 -47.18 -23.40 -9.82
N ASP A 663 -46.85 -22.50 -8.90
CA ASP A 663 -47.58 -21.23 -8.70
C ASP A 663 -46.92 -20.10 -9.49
N ASN A 664 -47.23 -20.04 -10.78
CA ASN A 664 -46.68 -19.03 -11.69
C ASN A 664 -47.02 -17.59 -11.27
N ASN A 665 -48.20 -17.36 -10.68
CA ASN A 665 -48.62 -16.01 -10.29
C ASN A 665 -47.72 -15.44 -9.20
N ASN A 666 -47.44 -16.22 -8.15
CA ASN A 666 -46.51 -15.80 -7.11
C ASN A 666 -45.06 -15.79 -7.61
N ALA A 667 -44.66 -16.72 -8.49
CA ALA A 667 -43.34 -16.71 -9.11
C ALA A 667 -43.07 -15.37 -9.84
N ILE A 668 -43.99 -14.94 -10.71
CA ILE A 668 -43.89 -13.65 -11.43
C ILE A 668 -43.87 -12.47 -10.45
N LYS A 669 -44.73 -12.49 -9.42
CA LYS A 669 -44.79 -11.43 -8.41
C LYS A 669 -43.44 -11.23 -7.71
N TYR A 670 -42.80 -12.32 -7.26
CA TYR A 670 -41.54 -12.23 -6.53
C TYR A 670 -40.33 -12.02 -7.45
N ALA A 671 -40.35 -12.55 -8.69
CA ALA A 671 -39.33 -12.24 -9.68
C ALA A 671 -39.34 -10.74 -10.04
N THR A 672 -40.52 -10.12 -10.11
CA THR A 672 -40.66 -8.67 -10.30
C THR A 672 -39.99 -7.89 -9.16
N LYS A 673 -40.25 -8.29 -7.91
CA LYS A 673 -39.58 -7.69 -6.74
C LYS A 673 -38.07 -7.87 -6.76
N ALA A 674 -37.56 -9.03 -7.17
CA ALA A 674 -36.12 -9.27 -7.29
C ALA A 674 -35.48 -8.33 -8.33
N VAL A 675 -36.13 -8.13 -9.49
CA VAL A 675 -35.70 -7.16 -10.51
C VAL A 675 -35.69 -5.73 -9.98
N GLU A 676 -36.73 -5.32 -9.26
CA GLU A 676 -36.82 -3.97 -8.67
C GLU A 676 -35.65 -3.70 -7.71
N VAL A 677 -35.35 -4.65 -6.82
CA VAL A 677 -34.21 -4.52 -5.90
C VAL A 677 -32.88 -4.56 -6.66
N ALA A 678 -32.70 -5.49 -7.61
CA ALA A 678 -31.47 -5.61 -8.39
C ALA A 678 -31.12 -4.31 -9.14
N ARG A 679 -32.11 -3.68 -9.77
CA ARG A 679 -31.95 -2.38 -10.44
C ARG A 679 -31.47 -1.27 -9.50
N LEU A 680 -32.05 -1.22 -8.30
CA LEU A 680 -31.71 -0.19 -7.31
C LEU A 680 -30.32 -0.40 -6.69
N VAL A 681 -29.93 -1.66 -6.49
CA VAL A 681 -28.66 -2.02 -5.85
C VAL A 681 -27.49 -1.99 -6.84
N PHE A 682 -27.68 -2.56 -8.03
CA PHE A 682 -26.58 -2.82 -8.97
C PHE A 682 -26.65 -1.98 -10.25
N GLY A 683 -27.81 -1.36 -10.54
CA GLY A 683 -28.08 -0.69 -11.81
C GLY A 683 -28.59 -1.65 -12.90
N ASP A 684 -29.13 -1.08 -13.98
CA ASP A 684 -29.73 -1.84 -15.09
C ASP A 684 -28.74 -2.71 -15.86
N ASP A 685 -27.47 -2.30 -15.91
CA ASP A 685 -26.45 -2.94 -16.74
C ASP A 685 -25.70 -4.09 -16.07
N HIS A 686 -25.91 -4.29 -14.77
CA HIS A 686 -25.26 -5.35 -14.00
C HIS A 686 -25.75 -6.74 -14.43
N LEU A 687 -24.88 -7.74 -14.29
CA LEU A 687 -25.17 -9.12 -14.70
C LEU A 687 -26.41 -9.67 -13.97
N GLU A 688 -26.47 -9.50 -12.65
CA GLU A 688 -27.54 -9.96 -11.77
C GLU A 688 -28.89 -9.34 -12.16
N THR A 689 -28.93 -8.03 -12.45
CA THR A 689 -30.16 -7.37 -12.94
C THR A 689 -30.63 -7.96 -14.26
N LYS A 690 -29.70 -8.22 -15.19
CA LYS A 690 -30.01 -8.83 -16.49
C LYS A 690 -30.49 -10.27 -16.35
N GLU A 691 -29.89 -11.06 -15.46
CA GLU A 691 -30.31 -12.44 -15.18
C GLU A 691 -31.72 -12.50 -14.58
N ASN A 692 -32.02 -11.62 -13.60
CA ASN A 692 -33.35 -11.53 -13.00
C ASN A 692 -34.42 -11.09 -14.01
N LEU A 693 -34.10 -10.11 -14.87
CA LEU A 693 -34.99 -9.67 -15.93
C LEU A 693 -35.31 -10.79 -16.91
N LYS A 694 -34.28 -11.49 -17.37
CA LYS A 694 -34.45 -12.64 -18.26
C LYS A 694 -35.31 -13.73 -17.60
N TYR A 695 -35.07 -14.03 -16.33
CA TYR A 695 -35.88 -15.01 -15.59
C TYR A 695 -37.35 -14.59 -15.50
N LEU A 696 -37.63 -13.31 -15.22
CA LEU A 696 -38.99 -12.76 -15.19
C LEU A 696 -39.67 -12.86 -16.56
N GLU A 697 -38.97 -12.54 -17.64
CA GLU A 697 -39.47 -12.66 -19.02
C GLU A 697 -39.85 -14.11 -19.36
N GLU A 698 -38.99 -15.06 -19.02
CA GLU A 698 -39.24 -16.50 -19.22
C GLU A 698 -40.49 -16.98 -18.46
N LEU A 699 -40.70 -16.53 -17.22
CA LEU A 699 -41.91 -16.84 -16.45
C LEU A 699 -43.18 -16.26 -17.08
N GLN A 700 -43.12 -15.02 -17.57
CA GLN A 700 -44.25 -14.36 -18.21
C GLN A 700 -44.62 -14.98 -19.55
N GLU A 701 -43.64 -15.42 -20.34
CA GLU A 701 -43.89 -16.15 -21.59
C GLU A 701 -44.54 -17.51 -21.32
N LYS A 702 -44.04 -18.28 -20.34
CA LYS A 702 -44.67 -19.54 -19.92
C LYS A 702 -46.12 -19.34 -19.50
N ASP A 703 -46.39 -18.31 -18.70
CA ASP A 703 -47.75 -18.00 -18.23
C ASP A 703 -48.70 -17.62 -19.38
N LYS A 704 -48.21 -16.86 -20.37
CA LYS A 704 -48.98 -16.59 -21.61
C LYS A 704 -49.31 -17.86 -22.37
N ILE A 705 -48.36 -18.80 -22.50
CA ILE A 705 -48.57 -20.07 -23.21
C ILE A 705 -49.58 -20.96 -22.46
N VAL A 706 -49.56 -20.99 -21.13
CA VAL A 706 -50.50 -21.80 -20.33
C VAL A 706 -51.93 -21.23 -20.36
N LYS A 707 -52.08 -19.92 -20.57
CA LYS A 707 -53.38 -19.23 -20.65
C LYS A 707 -54.01 -19.28 -22.05
N LEU A 708 -53.24 -19.60 -23.08
CA LEU A 708 -53.69 -19.85 -24.46
C LEU A 708 -54.12 -21.31 -24.62
#